data_AF-F9X0M2-F1
#
_entry.id   AF-F9X0M2-F1
#
_cell.length_a   1.000
_cell.length_b   1.000
_cell.length_c   1.000
_cell.angle_alpha   90.00
_cell.angle_beta   90.00
_cell.angle_gamma   90.00
#
_symmetry.space_group_name_H-M   'P 1'
#
loop_
_entity.id
_entity.type
_entity.pdbx_description
1 polymer ?
#
loop_
_entity_poly.entity_id
_entity_poly.type
_entity_poly.pdbx_seq_one_letter_code
_entity_poly.pdbx_strand_id
1 'polypeptide(L)'
;MRGLTGAVTAVLVAQTWAAPPVQYPLVQHLSEGSTTGQQYEVEKKRPLHGRFLQITDFHPDRFYQIYSSTDSDSACHRGHGPAGIYGAETSECDSPIALVNKTMEWVAKEFKDKIDFVIWTGDSARHDNDDALPRTASQVLGLNTFMVQKMAEVFGKHNNDGDEDRNPNNDFIIPIVPNLGNNDILPHNILSKGPNRWTREYSSLWRQFIPESQAHSFQQGGWFYVEVIPHRLAVFSLNTLYFFESNAAADGCSVRSEPGYQQMEWLRIQLQFMRDRGMKAILIGHVPPVRQEAKTSWDETCWQKYTLWTRQFRDVIVSSHYGHFNYDHFMLQDFKELKKDTKKGRMKAAEARAQDDSDEVSPLVKTDYFIQLRDQWSSLPSPPTKSKSSDFLDTLFGKKKKAKKEFRRAEKKYIKKIGGPYAERFSASFVSASVVPNLFPTMRVFEYNTTGLDTLNTMAAIPAPAPFEYDTSDVEIERKKKHKKKKYKFVVPDGPDEDAGPGPAYLMQPLSLIRYTQYFANLTFINNDFSNHTDEDAVEAEKWHEGKHKGKKPRHEPDPRAFGYEEFYDTRDDDVYRLEDLTMGNLLDLARRIGDFVPEEDIDASAEPKLDVRDDDEAEGEDEGDDELDNDSEESSSGGKKHKKHKKKKGKHGKKHKKKKHDHEKENEAWFTFIHRAYVATMEREEIEE
;
A
#
# COMPACT_ATOMS: atom_id res chain seq x y z
N MET A 1 -54.79 -81.31 38.41
CA MET A 1 -56.20 -80.89 38.24
C MET A 1 -56.32 -79.42 38.62
N ARG A 2 -56.99 -78.60 37.77
CA ARG A 2 -57.37 -77.18 37.94
C ARG A 2 -56.17 -76.21 38.06
N GLY A 3 -55.99 -75.16 37.26
CA GLY A 3 -56.87 -74.41 36.36
C GLY A 3 -56.85 -72.96 36.82
N LEU A 4 -56.20 -72.05 36.09
CA LEU A 4 -56.51 -70.62 36.04
C LEU A 4 -55.61 -69.93 35.00
N THR A 5 -56.27 -69.35 34.01
CA THR A 5 -55.73 -68.54 32.91
C THR A 5 -55.35 -67.15 33.40
N GLY A 6 -54.19 -66.67 32.97
CA GLY A 6 -53.74 -65.29 33.18
C GLY A 6 -52.50 -65.00 32.34
N ALA A 7 -52.72 -64.55 31.09
CA ALA A 7 -51.66 -64.11 30.20
C ALA A 7 -51.42 -62.61 30.43
N VAL A 8 -50.24 -62.26 30.94
CA VAL A 8 -49.74 -60.88 31.05
C VAL A 8 -48.88 -60.61 29.81
N THR A 9 -49.40 -59.80 28.90
CA THR A 9 -48.72 -59.36 27.68
C THR A 9 -47.75 -58.22 27.99
N ALA A 10 -46.48 -58.42 27.66
CA ALA A 10 -45.42 -57.41 27.73
C ALA A 10 -45.54 -56.43 26.55
N VAL A 11 -45.54 -55.12 26.84
CA VAL A 11 -45.51 -54.04 25.87
C VAL A 11 -44.07 -53.58 25.67
N LEU A 12 -43.55 -53.72 24.46
CA LEU A 12 -42.31 -53.14 23.97
C LEU A 12 -42.53 -51.67 23.63
N VAL A 13 -41.83 -50.76 24.32
CA VAL A 13 -41.77 -49.33 23.99
C VAL A 13 -40.57 -49.09 23.08
N ALA A 14 -40.83 -48.81 21.80
CA ALA A 14 -39.84 -48.30 20.86
C ALA A 14 -39.90 -46.76 20.86
N GLN A 15 -38.78 -46.11 21.19
CA GLN A 15 -38.60 -44.67 21.05
C GLN A 15 -38.22 -44.34 19.60
N THR A 16 -39.07 -43.58 18.90
CA THR A 16 -38.72 -42.92 17.64
C THR A 16 -38.75 -41.41 17.86
N TRP A 17 -37.59 -40.76 17.70
CA TRP A 17 -37.47 -39.31 17.66
C TRP A 17 -37.96 -38.81 16.28
N ALA A 18 -39.04 -38.05 16.26
CA ALA A 18 -39.52 -37.35 15.07
C ALA A 18 -38.87 -35.95 15.01
N ALA A 19 -38.19 -35.65 13.90
CA ALA A 19 -37.75 -34.29 13.55
C ALA A 19 -38.96 -33.44 13.12
N PRO A 20 -38.98 -32.11 13.40
CA PRO A 20 -40.07 -31.24 12.97
C PRO A 20 -40.03 -30.98 11.45
N PRO A 21 -41.18 -30.73 10.81
CA PRO A 21 -41.26 -30.52 9.36
C PRO A 21 -40.68 -29.17 8.93
N VAL A 22 -40.01 -29.20 7.79
CA VAL A 22 -39.46 -28.08 7.04
C VAL A 22 -40.58 -27.14 6.60
N GLN A 23 -40.51 -25.86 6.97
CA GLN A 23 -41.39 -24.82 6.43
C GLN A 23 -40.83 -24.30 5.11
N TYR A 24 -41.63 -24.39 4.04
CA TYR A 24 -41.34 -23.76 2.75
C TYR A 24 -41.84 -22.30 2.75
N PRO A 25 -41.11 -21.34 2.18
CA PRO A 25 -41.62 -19.98 1.99
C PRO A 25 -42.75 -19.96 0.97
N LEU A 26 -43.79 -19.18 1.26
CA LEU A 26 -44.96 -18.97 0.39
C LEU A 26 -44.53 -18.21 -0.89
N VAL A 27 -44.68 -18.85 -2.05
CA VAL A 27 -44.61 -18.18 -3.35
C VAL A 27 -45.91 -17.40 -3.53
N GLN A 28 -45.82 -16.07 -3.54
CA GLN A 28 -46.95 -15.19 -3.80
C GLN A 28 -47.24 -15.20 -5.31
N HIS A 29 -48.44 -15.67 -5.68
CA HIS A 29 -48.94 -15.65 -7.05
C HIS A 29 -48.98 -14.22 -7.60
N LEU A 30 -48.32 -14.00 -8.73
CA LEU A 30 -48.52 -12.83 -9.59
C LEU A 30 -49.94 -12.86 -10.16
N SER A 31 -50.77 -11.88 -9.79
CA SER A 31 -52.01 -11.59 -10.51
C SER A 31 -51.75 -10.51 -11.56
N GLU A 32 -52.09 -10.80 -12.81
CA GLU A 32 -52.13 -9.86 -13.91
C GLU A 32 -53.15 -8.74 -13.64
N GLY A 33 -52.75 -7.48 -13.90
CA GLY A 33 -53.68 -6.37 -14.13
C GLY A 33 -53.65 -5.24 -13.09
N SER A 34 -52.72 -4.29 -13.24
CA SER A 34 -53.03 -2.85 -13.13
C SER A 34 -51.84 -2.05 -13.65
N THR A 35 -52.03 -1.40 -14.81
CA THR A 35 -51.13 -0.41 -15.39
C THR A 35 -51.16 0.88 -14.57
N THR A 36 -50.20 1.02 -13.66
CA THR A 36 -49.71 2.32 -13.20
C THR A 36 -48.19 2.26 -13.29
N GLY A 37 -47.64 2.86 -14.35
CA GLY A 37 -46.19 2.94 -14.54
C GLY A 37 -45.57 3.77 -13.42
N GLN A 38 -44.93 3.11 -12.46
CA GLN A 38 -43.84 3.73 -11.73
C GLN A 38 -42.73 3.97 -12.75
N GLN A 39 -42.57 5.23 -13.15
CA GLN A 39 -41.32 5.70 -13.69
C GLN A 39 -40.29 5.55 -12.57
N TYR A 40 -39.56 4.43 -12.56
CA TYR A 40 -38.29 4.38 -11.88
C TYR A 40 -37.42 5.43 -12.58
N GLU A 41 -37.14 6.54 -11.91
CA GLU A 41 -36.11 7.47 -12.38
C GLU A 41 -34.84 6.65 -12.59
N VAL A 42 -34.41 6.59 -13.85
CA VAL A 42 -33.11 6.03 -14.21
C VAL A 42 -32.10 6.98 -13.61
N GLU A 43 -31.56 6.66 -12.43
CA GLU A 43 -30.36 7.34 -11.91
C GLU A 43 -29.33 7.31 -13.03
N LYS A 44 -29.03 8.48 -13.59
CA LYS A 44 -28.03 8.63 -14.64
C LYS A 44 -26.69 8.20 -14.03
N LYS A 45 -26.24 6.98 -14.32
CA LYS A 45 -24.92 6.50 -13.89
C LYS A 45 -23.86 7.48 -14.38
N ARG A 46 -23.09 8.02 -13.45
CA ARG A 46 -21.95 8.90 -13.73
C ARG A 46 -20.95 8.13 -14.62
N PRO A 47 -20.42 8.75 -15.69
CA PRO A 47 -19.41 8.11 -16.52
C PRO A 47 -18.17 7.81 -15.67
N LEU A 48 -17.53 6.65 -15.91
CA LEU A 48 -16.31 6.28 -15.22
C LEU A 48 -15.14 7.15 -15.70
N HIS A 49 -14.36 7.67 -14.77
CA HIS A 49 -13.15 8.42 -15.04
C HIS A 49 -11.92 7.52 -15.21
N GLY A 50 -11.99 6.29 -14.71
CA GLY A 50 -10.86 5.38 -14.64
C GLY A 50 -9.86 5.79 -13.56
N ARG A 51 -10.32 6.41 -12.47
CA ARG A 51 -9.44 6.96 -11.42
C ARG A 51 -9.97 6.69 -10.02
N PHE A 52 -9.07 6.42 -9.07
CA PHE A 52 -9.44 6.36 -7.64
C PHE A 52 -8.39 7.02 -6.76
N LEU A 53 -8.84 7.60 -5.64
CA LEU A 53 -7.99 8.21 -4.63
C LEU A 53 -7.64 7.19 -3.56
N GLN A 54 -6.35 7.08 -3.22
CA GLN A 54 -5.87 6.47 -1.98
C GLN A 54 -5.37 7.59 -1.05
N ILE A 55 -5.93 7.63 0.16
CA ILE A 55 -5.56 8.56 1.22
C ILE A 55 -5.54 7.84 2.57
N THR A 56 -4.58 8.15 3.43
CA THR A 56 -4.29 7.32 4.63
C THR A 56 -3.63 8.14 5.73
N ASP A 57 -3.73 7.65 6.97
CA ASP A 57 -2.91 8.09 8.10
C ASP A 57 -2.97 9.61 8.29
N PHE A 58 -4.17 10.10 8.62
CA PHE A 58 -4.40 11.53 8.84
C PHE A 58 -3.89 11.99 10.20
N HIS A 59 -4.06 11.16 11.23
CA HIS A 59 -3.72 11.47 12.62
C HIS A 59 -4.08 12.91 13.04
N PRO A 60 -5.36 13.32 12.96
CA PRO A 60 -5.77 14.64 13.44
C PRO A 60 -5.51 14.76 14.94
N ASP A 61 -4.76 15.79 15.33
CA ASP A 61 -4.52 16.16 16.71
C ASP A 61 -5.17 17.49 17.05
N ARG A 62 -5.97 17.47 18.12
CA ARG A 62 -6.67 18.65 18.66
C ARG A 62 -5.83 19.41 19.69
N PHE A 63 -4.71 18.82 20.14
CA PHE A 63 -3.81 19.42 21.12
C PHE A 63 -2.63 20.14 20.49
N TYR A 64 -2.38 19.92 19.19
CA TYR A 64 -1.37 20.63 18.40
C TYR A 64 -1.45 22.14 18.63
N GLN A 65 -0.32 22.72 19.00
CA GLN A 65 -0.17 24.16 19.20
C GLN A 65 0.79 24.74 18.17
N ILE A 66 0.35 25.80 17.51
CA ILE A 66 1.22 26.53 16.58
C ILE A 66 2.38 27.13 17.37
N TYR A 67 3.58 26.96 16.84
CA TYR A 67 4.86 27.37 17.37
C TYR A 67 5.20 26.78 18.74
N SER A 68 4.68 25.59 19.06
CA SER A 68 5.16 24.76 20.16
C SER A 68 6.47 24.03 19.83
N SER A 69 7.11 23.46 20.85
CA SER A 69 8.31 22.62 20.69
C SER A 69 7.93 21.26 20.11
N THR A 70 8.78 20.76 19.21
CA THR A 70 8.66 19.46 18.55
C THR A 70 9.43 18.37 19.29
N ASP A 71 9.98 18.66 20.47
CA ASP A 71 10.72 17.73 21.33
C ASP A 71 9.77 16.70 21.94
N SER A 72 10.29 15.52 22.30
CA SER A 72 9.48 14.39 22.82
C SER A 72 8.64 14.76 24.04
N ASP A 73 9.20 15.55 24.96
CA ASP A 73 8.49 16.00 26.16
C ASP A 73 7.35 16.97 25.84
N SER A 74 7.37 17.62 24.67
CA SER A 74 6.35 18.61 24.28
C SER A 74 5.33 18.04 23.31
N ALA A 75 5.73 17.10 22.44
CA ALA A 75 4.92 16.44 21.42
C ALA A 75 4.04 17.44 20.62
N CYS A 76 4.54 18.66 20.42
CA CYS A 76 3.83 19.71 19.69
C CYS A 76 2.56 20.23 20.38
N HIS A 77 2.41 19.97 21.68
CA HIS A 77 1.29 20.42 22.50
C HIS A 77 1.66 21.58 23.44
N ARG A 78 2.95 21.88 23.63
CA ARG A 78 3.43 22.86 24.60
C ARG A 78 4.85 23.35 24.32
N GLY A 79 5.31 24.30 25.13
CA GLY A 79 6.61 24.95 24.94
C GLY A 79 6.60 25.90 23.75
N HIS A 80 7.78 26.22 23.22
CA HIS A 80 7.91 27.12 22.07
C HIS A 80 8.99 26.62 21.12
N GLY A 81 8.65 26.46 19.84
CA GLY A 81 9.52 25.85 18.83
C GLY A 81 8.92 25.89 17.41
N PRO A 82 9.31 24.96 16.53
CA PRO A 82 9.12 25.09 15.09
C PRO A 82 7.79 24.55 14.56
N ALA A 83 6.83 24.20 15.42
CA ALA A 83 5.54 23.65 14.99
C ALA A 83 4.74 24.61 14.09
N GLY A 84 4.75 24.42 12.77
CA GLY A 84 4.10 25.32 11.82
C GLY A 84 2.56 25.25 11.85
N ILE A 85 1.89 26.21 11.21
CA ILE A 85 0.42 26.27 11.19
C ILE A 85 -0.25 25.04 10.55
N TYR A 86 0.39 24.45 9.54
CA TYR A 86 -0.09 23.25 8.85
C TYR A 86 0.66 21.98 9.25
N GLY A 87 1.42 22.01 10.34
CA GLY A 87 2.22 20.89 10.82
C GLY A 87 3.71 21.20 10.82
N ALA A 88 4.48 20.30 11.40
CA ALA A 88 5.94 20.30 11.33
C ALA A 88 6.39 19.06 10.58
N GLU A 89 6.76 19.25 9.32
CA GLU A 89 7.32 18.18 8.49
C GLU A 89 8.55 17.55 9.14
N THR A 90 8.75 16.27 8.84
CA THR A 90 9.87 15.47 9.34
C THR A 90 9.91 15.32 10.85
N SER A 91 8.87 15.68 11.59
CA SER A 91 8.83 15.49 13.05
C SER A 91 7.86 14.38 13.44
N GLU A 92 7.88 13.96 14.70
CA GLU A 92 6.87 13.04 15.25
C GLU A 92 5.58 13.77 15.73
N CYS A 93 5.35 15.01 15.26
CA CYS A 93 4.05 15.68 15.45
C CYS A 93 2.96 15.03 14.60
N ASP A 94 1.77 14.96 15.18
CA ASP A 94 0.55 14.64 14.44
C ASP A 94 -0.04 15.86 13.69
N SER A 95 -1.04 15.61 12.85
CA SER A 95 -1.62 16.64 11.98
C SER A 95 -2.45 17.66 12.77
N PRO A 96 -2.18 18.98 12.68
CA PRO A 96 -3.14 19.95 13.15
C PRO A 96 -4.45 19.86 12.36
N ILE A 97 -5.57 20.18 13.02
CA ILE A 97 -6.89 20.23 12.37
C ILE A 97 -6.89 21.12 11.10
N ALA A 98 -6.06 22.17 11.07
CA ALA A 98 -5.88 23.03 9.91
C ALA A 98 -5.36 22.28 8.67
N LEU A 99 -4.37 21.38 8.84
CA LEU A 99 -3.83 20.56 7.75
C LEU A 99 -4.90 19.64 7.18
N VAL A 100 -5.67 18.96 8.03
CA VAL A 100 -6.73 18.06 7.60
C VAL A 100 -7.82 18.81 6.84
N ASN A 101 -8.26 19.96 7.35
CA ASN A 101 -9.24 20.80 6.67
C ASN A 101 -8.75 21.23 5.29
N LYS A 102 -7.52 21.75 5.20
CA LYS A 102 -6.96 22.21 3.91
C LYS A 102 -6.69 21.09 2.92
N THR A 103 -6.31 19.92 3.42
CA THR A 103 -6.19 18.70 2.61
C THR A 103 -7.53 18.34 1.98
N MET A 104 -8.60 18.28 2.78
CA MET A 104 -9.93 17.88 2.29
C MET A 104 -10.56 18.97 1.41
N GLU A 105 -10.33 20.26 1.67
CA GLU A 105 -10.68 21.35 0.76
C GLU A 105 -10.01 21.21 -0.62
N TRP A 106 -8.72 20.88 -0.64
CA TRP A 106 -7.98 20.67 -1.88
C TRP A 106 -8.48 19.43 -2.63
N VAL A 107 -8.72 18.31 -1.93
CA VAL A 107 -9.33 17.09 -2.52
C VAL A 107 -10.69 17.40 -3.14
N ALA A 108 -11.53 18.18 -2.46
CA ALA A 108 -12.83 18.56 -2.97
C ALA A 108 -12.74 19.37 -4.27
N LYS A 109 -11.83 20.33 -4.30
CA LYS A 109 -11.59 21.17 -5.47
C LYS A 109 -11.03 20.37 -6.65
N GLU A 110 -10.08 19.47 -6.40
CA GLU A 110 -9.31 18.85 -7.47
C GLU A 110 -9.89 17.51 -7.95
N PHE A 111 -10.51 16.71 -7.07
CA PHE A 111 -10.82 15.31 -7.36
C PHE A 111 -12.28 14.89 -7.22
N LYS A 112 -13.13 15.63 -6.51
CA LYS A 112 -14.54 15.26 -6.24
C LYS A 112 -15.28 14.72 -7.48
N ASP A 113 -15.12 15.39 -8.61
CA ASP A 113 -15.79 15.08 -9.88
C ASP A 113 -14.87 14.40 -10.92
N LYS A 114 -13.69 13.92 -10.50
CA LYS A 114 -12.67 13.31 -11.38
C LYS A 114 -12.24 11.90 -10.99
N ILE A 115 -12.80 11.35 -9.92
CA ILE A 115 -12.52 9.99 -9.42
C ILE A 115 -13.80 9.18 -9.25
N ASP A 116 -13.68 7.85 -9.32
CA ASP A 116 -14.80 6.91 -9.30
C ASP A 116 -15.09 6.36 -7.89
N PHE A 117 -14.06 6.28 -7.03
CA PHE A 117 -14.18 5.85 -5.63
C PHE A 117 -12.96 6.29 -4.80
N VAL A 118 -13.07 6.17 -3.49
CA VAL A 118 -11.99 6.46 -2.52
C VAL A 118 -11.66 5.22 -1.70
N ILE A 119 -10.37 4.96 -1.53
CA ILE A 119 -9.84 4.02 -0.55
C ILE A 119 -9.22 4.84 0.59
N TRP A 120 -9.70 4.62 1.81
CA TRP A 120 -9.21 5.29 3.01
C TRP A 120 -8.66 4.26 4.00
N THR A 121 -7.34 4.12 4.07
CA THR A 121 -6.69 3.00 4.77
C THR A 121 -6.44 3.22 6.26
N GLY A 122 -7.26 4.04 6.93
CA GLY A 122 -7.30 4.15 8.39
C GLY A 122 -6.33 5.15 9.02
N ASP A 123 -6.14 5.02 10.33
CA ASP A 123 -5.34 5.88 11.21
C ASP A 123 -5.83 7.33 11.23
N SER A 124 -7.01 7.45 11.84
CA SER A 124 -7.82 8.66 11.93
C SER A 124 -7.80 9.25 13.33
N ALA A 125 -7.02 8.68 14.23
CA ALA A 125 -6.76 9.20 15.56
C ALA A 125 -5.26 9.44 15.73
N ARG A 126 -4.92 10.51 16.43
CA ARG A 126 -3.53 10.85 16.79
C ARG A 126 -2.80 9.70 17.49
N HIS A 127 -1.49 9.68 17.39
CA HIS A 127 -0.61 8.86 18.21
C HIS A 127 -0.71 9.26 19.69
N ASP A 128 -0.22 8.37 20.56
CA ASP A 128 -0.19 8.62 22.01
C ASP A 128 1.19 9.13 22.45
N ASN A 129 1.67 10.18 21.78
CA ASN A 129 3.03 10.70 21.91
C ASN A 129 3.26 11.61 23.14
N ASP A 130 2.19 12.01 23.86
CA ASP A 130 2.27 12.85 25.05
C ASP A 130 1.70 12.13 26.27
N ASP A 131 2.60 11.67 27.15
CA ASP A 131 2.25 10.99 28.40
C ASP A 131 1.37 11.85 29.33
N ALA A 132 1.42 13.19 29.21
CA ALA A 132 0.56 14.08 29.99
C ALA A 132 -0.87 14.16 29.43
N LEU A 133 -1.07 13.80 28.17
CA LEU A 133 -2.34 13.80 27.47
C LEU A 133 -2.59 12.43 26.83
N PRO A 134 -2.82 11.36 27.62
CA PRO A 134 -3.06 10.04 27.06
C PRO A 134 -4.38 9.99 26.27
N ARG A 135 -4.38 9.24 25.19
CA ARG A 135 -5.52 9.09 24.28
C ARG A 135 -6.63 8.25 24.94
N THR A 136 -7.86 8.76 24.87
CA THR A 136 -9.05 8.08 25.39
C THR A 136 -9.93 7.54 24.27
N ALA A 137 -10.76 6.54 24.58
CA ALA A 137 -11.68 5.97 23.60
C ALA A 137 -12.67 7.00 23.03
N SER A 138 -13.06 8.01 23.81
CA SER A 138 -13.93 9.08 23.32
C SER A 138 -13.22 9.97 22.29
N GLN A 139 -11.93 10.23 22.48
CA GLN A 139 -11.13 11.01 21.53
C GLN A 139 -10.92 10.22 20.24
N VAL A 140 -10.59 8.93 20.31
CA VAL A 140 -10.46 8.07 19.12
C VAL A 140 -11.74 8.09 18.27
N LEU A 141 -12.89 7.83 18.90
CA LEU A 141 -14.19 7.84 18.20
C LEU A 141 -14.55 9.25 17.71
N GLY A 142 -14.21 10.30 18.48
CA GLY A 142 -14.47 11.69 18.11
C GLY A 142 -13.64 12.17 16.91
N LEU A 143 -12.38 11.73 16.80
CA LEU A 143 -11.51 12.02 15.66
C LEU A 143 -11.92 11.22 14.42
N ASN A 144 -12.32 9.96 14.60
CA ASN A 144 -12.91 9.18 13.52
C ASN A 144 -14.23 9.79 13.03
N THR A 145 -15.08 10.28 13.93
CA THR A 145 -16.31 11.02 13.58
C THR A 145 -15.99 12.28 12.78
N PHE A 146 -14.95 13.02 13.19
CA PHE A 146 -14.49 14.19 12.45
C PHE A 146 -14.05 13.82 11.01
N MET A 147 -13.32 12.73 10.83
CA MET A 147 -12.92 12.28 9.49
C MET A 147 -14.11 11.81 8.65
N VAL A 148 -15.08 11.13 9.24
CA VAL A 148 -16.35 10.79 8.55
C VAL A 148 -17.07 12.06 8.07
N GLN A 149 -17.14 13.10 8.90
CA GLN A 149 -17.73 14.38 8.51
C GLN A 149 -16.97 15.02 7.35
N LYS A 150 -15.62 14.98 7.37
CA LYS A 150 -14.82 15.48 6.25
C LYS A 150 -15.08 14.73 4.95
N MET A 151 -15.22 13.40 5.01
CA MET A 151 -15.61 12.62 3.84
C MET A 151 -16.99 13.01 3.31
N ALA A 152 -17.96 13.25 4.20
CA ALA A 152 -19.31 13.70 3.82
C ALA A 152 -19.34 15.12 3.26
N GLU A 153 -18.53 16.05 3.79
CA GLU A 153 -18.40 17.41 3.25
C GLU A 153 -17.93 17.37 1.78
N VAL A 154 -16.94 16.53 1.48
CA VAL A 154 -16.36 16.44 0.14
C VAL A 154 -17.24 15.62 -0.82
N PHE A 155 -17.65 14.44 -0.41
CA PHE A 155 -18.26 13.42 -1.28
C PHE A 155 -19.73 13.12 -0.94
N GLY A 156 -20.34 13.80 0.03
CA GLY A 156 -21.77 13.66 0.34
C GLY A 156 -22.67 14.26 -0.75
N LYS A 157 -23.88 13.73 -0.88
CA LYS A 157 -24.94 14.33 -1.69
C LYS A 157 -25.50 15.54 -0.93
N HIS A 158 -25.36 16.73 -1.52
CA HIS A 158 -25.79 18.00 -0.90
C HIS A 158 -27.16 18.49 -1.43
N ASN A 159 -27.87 17.67 -2.20
CA ASN A 159 -29.09 18.09 -2.87
C ASN A 159 -30.31 17.91 -1.96
N ASN A 160 -31.04 19.01 -1.74
CA ASN A 160 -32.32 19.11 -1.03
C ASN A 160 -33.47 18.42 -1.79
N ASP A 161 -33.28 17.18 -2.22
CA ASP A 161 -34.29 16.41 -2.96
C ASP A 161 -35.17 15.66 -1.96
N GLY A 162 -35.93 16.39 -1.14
CA GLY A 162 -37.05 15.89 -0.35
C GLY A 162 -36.91 14.48 0.24
N ASP A 163 -35.86 14.24 1.04
CA ASP A 163 -35.44 12.96 1.67
C ASP A 163 -36.60 11.98 1.98
N GLU A 164 -36.94 11.14 1.00
CA GLU A 164 -37.65 9.87 1.24
C GLU A 164 -36.70 8.67 1.27
N ASP A 165 -35.45 8.84 0.80
CA ASP A 165 -34.45 7.76 0.86
C ASP A 165 -33.87 7.63 2.27
N ARG A 166 -34.23 6.53 2.94
CA ARG A 166 -33.74 6.19 4.28
C ARG A 166 -32.52 5.27 4.25
N ASN A 167 -31.95 5.02 3.07
CA ASN A 167 -30.80 4.14 2.91
C ASN A 167 -29.48 4.91 3.10
N PRO A 168 -28.77 4.73 4.23
CA PRO A 168 -27.52 5.45 4.48
C PRO A 168 -26.40 5.07 3.49
N ASN A 169 -26.53 3.93 2.79
CA ASN A 169 -25.56 3.54 1.76
C ASN A 169 -25.72 4.33 0.44
N ASN A 170 -26.66 5.28 0.37
CA ASN A 170 -26.88 6.14 -0.79
C ASN A 170 -26.52 7.62 -0.52
N ASP A 171 -25.89 7.93 0.61
CA ASP A 171 -25.61 9.31 1.05
C ASP A 171 -24.44 9.99 0.29
N PHE A 172 -23.66 9.23 -0.49
CA PHE A 172 -22.43 9.70 -1.14
C PHE A 172 -22.53 9.69 -2.67
N ILE A 173 -21.84 10.62 -3.32
CA ILE A 173 -21.74 10.73 -4.79
C ILE A 173 -20.86 9.64 -5.41
N ILE A 174 -19.91 9.11 -4.63
CA ILE A 174 -19.02 8.00 -4.99
C ILE A 174 -18.82 7.09 -3.78
N PRO A 175 -18.51 5.80 -3.99
CA PRO A 175 -18.19 4.89 -2.90
C PRO A 175 -16.90 5.30 -2.16
N ILE A 176 -16.93 5.20 -0.84
CA ILE A 176 -15.77 5.36 0.04
C ILE A 176 -15.59 4.05 0.81
N VAL A 177 -14.39 3.48 0.75
CA VAL A 177 -14.08 2.20 1.39
C VAL A 177 -13.05 2.43 2.50
N PRO A 178 -13.49 2.62 3.76
CA PRO A 178 -12.61 2.80 4.90
C PRO A 178 -11.96 1.49 5.36
N ASN A 179 -10.86 1.61 6.10
CA ASN A 179 -10.18 0.53 6.79
C ASN A 179 -9.83 0.94 8.23
N LEU A 180 -9.75 -0.03 9.15
CA LEU A 180 -9.33 0.24 10.53
C LEU A 180 -7.82 0.28 10.62
N GLY A 181 -7.29 1.40 11.09
CA GLY A 181 -5.88 1.52 11.44
C GLY A 181 -5.57 1.09 12.88
N ASN A 182 -4.30 1.00 13.22
CA ASN A 182 -3.85 0.54 14.53
C ASN A 182 -3.96 1.62 15.63
N ASN A 183 -4.06 2.89 15.22
CA ASN A 183 -4.39 4.01 16.10
C ASN A 183 -5.90 4.26 16.24
N ASP A 184 -6.73 3.62 15.42
CA ASP A 184 -8.20 3.72 15.50
C ASP A 184 -8.82 2.86 16.63
N ILE A 185 -7.99 2.18 17.41
CA ILE A 185 -8.43 1.33 18.52
C ILE A 185 -7.58 1.54 19.77
N LEU A 186 -8.16 1.25 20.95
CA LEU A 186 -7.44 1.20 22.22
C LEU A 186 -7.64 -0.14 22.93
N PRO A 187 -6.59 -0.67 23.59
CA PRO A 187 -5.19 -0.18 23.57
C PRO A 187 -4.58 -0.23 22.15
N HIS A 188 -3.59 0.63 21.87
CA HIS A 188 -2.91 0.70 20.57
C HIS A 188 -2.48 -0.71 20.11
N ASN A 189 -2.67 -1.04 18.84
CA ASN A 189 -2.37 -2.35 18.21
C ASN A 189 -3.21 -3.54 18.70
N ILE A 190 -3.85 -3.45 19.88
CA ILE A 190 -4.52 -4.58 20.51
C ILE A 190 -6.02 -4.61 20.17
N LEU A 191 -6.37 -5.34 19.11
CA LEU A 191 -7.76 -5.63 18.76
C LEU A 191 -8.11 -7.08 19.08
N SER A 192 -8.96 -7.27 20.09
CA SER A 192 -9.53 -8.59 20.41
C SER A 192 -10.53 -9.06 19.35
N LYS A 193 -10.80 -10.37 19.31
CA LYS A 193 -11.81 -10.97 18.44
C LYS A 193 -13.18 -10.28 18.57
N GLY A 194 -13.81 -9.98 17.44
CA GLY A 194 -15.16 -9.42 17.39
C GLY A 194 -16.27 -10.47 17.60
N PRO A 195 -17.53 -10.04 17.83
CA PRO A 195 -17.94 -8.67 18.08
C PRO A 195 -17.43 -8.15 19.41
N ASN A 196 -16.79 -6.98 19.37
CA ASN A 196 -16.23 -6.29 20.53
C ASN A 196 -16.76 -4.84 20.56
N ARG A 197 -16.29 -4.02 21.50
CA ARG A 197 -16.72 -2.62 21.58
C ARG A 197 -16.41 -1.86 20.28
N TRP A 198 -15.18 -1.92 19.78
CA TRP A 198 -14.73 -1.17 18.61
C TRP A 198 -15.53 -1.51 17.35
N THR A 199 -15.63 -2.79 17.01
CA THR A 199 -16.42 -3.26 15.86
C THR A 199 -17.90 -2.84 15.93
N ARG A 200 -18.49 -2.74 17.13
CA ARG A 200 -19.87 -2.23 17.31
C ARG A 200 -19.98 -0.72 17.12
N GLU A 201 -19.07 0.05 17.72
CA GLU A 201 -19.06 1.52 17.59
C GLU A 201 -18.82 1.91 16.12
N TYR A 202 -17.83 1.29 15.47
CA TYR A 202 -17.56 1.52 14.06
C TYR A 202 -18.67 1.03 13.14
N SER A 203 -19.41 -0.02 13.52
CA SER A 203 -20.56 -0.47 12.73
C SER A 203 -21.66 0.59 12.70
N SER A 204 -21.78 1.41 13.75
CA SER A 204 -22.69 2.56 13.76
C SER A 204 -22.08 3.75 13.02
N LEU A 205 -20.80 4.03 13.26
CA LEU A 205 -20.12 5.21 12.71
C LEU A 205 -19.90 5.14 11.19
N TRP A 206 -19.73 3.93 10.65
CA TRP A 206 -19.46 3.66 9.23
C TRP A 206 -20.64 3.03 8.51
N ARG A 207 -21.85 3.09 9.09
CA ARG A 207 -23.06 2.50 8.51
C ARG A 207 -23.29 2.94 7.06
N GLN A 208 -22.99 4.19 6.75
CA GLN A 208 -23.09 4.78 5.42
C GLN A 208 -22.08 4.19 4.40
N PHE A 209 -20.92 3.72 4.87
CA PHE A 209 -19.88 3.13 4.00
C PHE A 209 -20.00 1.62 3.83
N ILE A 210 -20.60 0.94 4.81
CA ILE A 210 -20.70 -0.52 4.85
C ILE A 210 -22.06 -0.93 4.28
N PRO A 211 -22.11 -1.64 3.14
CA PRO A 211 -23.37 -2.14 2.60
C PRO A 211 -24.08 -2.99 3.64
N GLU A 212 -25.41 -2.87 3.76
CA GLU A 212 -26.21 -3.62 4.75
C GLU A 212 -25.91 -5.13 4.73
N SER A 213 -25.71 -5.71 3.55
CA SER A 213 -25.37 -7.12 3.40
C SER A 213 -24.01 -7.53 4.00
N GLN A 214 -23.14 -6.56 4.26
CA GLN A 214 -21.83 -6.73 4.90
C GLN A 214 -21.84 -6.37 6.40
N ALA A 215 -22.93 -5.78 6.91
CA ALA A 215 -22.97 -5.27 8.29
C ALA A 215 -22.64 -6.36 9.33
N HIS A 216 -23.15 -7.57 9.13
CA HIS A 216 -22.82 -8.70 10.01
C HIS A 216 -21.34 -9.07 9.94
N SER A 217 -20.75 -9.14 8.74
CA SER A 217 -19.33 -9.44 8.56
C SER A 217 -18.45 -8.40 9.27
N PHE A 218 -18.78 -7.13 9.09
CA PHE A 218 -18.10 -6.03 9.75
C PHE A 218 -18.23 -6.10 11.28
N GLN A 219 -19.41 -6.37 11.81
CA GLN A 219 -19.58 -6.47 13.25
C GLN A 219 -18.80 -7.66 13.87
N GLN A 220 -18.63 -8.75 13.11
CA GLN A 220 -17.89 -9.93 13.58
C GLN A 220 -16.38 -9.73 13.60
N GLY A 221 -15.82 -8.85 12.77
CA GLY A 221 -14.37 -8.71 12.70
C GLY A 221 -13.80 -7.48 11.99
N GLY A 222 -14.61 -6.49 11.68
CA GLY A 222 -14.16 -5.23 11.09
C GLY A 222 -13.72 -5.34 9.62
N TRP A 223 -14.06 -6.43 8.93
CA TRP A 223 -13.77 -6.63 7.51
C TRP A 223 -15.05 -6.71 6.68
N PHE A 224 -15.00 -6.21 5.45
CA PHE A 224 -16.12 -6.13 4.52
C PHE A 224 -15.63 -5.88 3.09
N TYR A 225 -16.54 -5.89 2.12
CA TYR A 225 -16.24 -5.39 0.77
C TYR A 225 -17.33 -4.47 0.22
N VAL A 226 -16.98 -3.62 -0.73
CA VAL A 226 -17.91 -2.74 -1.46
C VAL A 226 -17.74 -2.96 -2.95
N GLU A 227 -18.84 -3.17 -3.68
CA GLU A 227 -18.81 -3.16 -5.15
C GLU A 227 -18.72 -1.72 -5.68
N VAL A 228 -17.51 -1.19 -5.71
CA VAL A 228 -17.24 0.20 -6.14
C VAL A 228 -17.56 0.44 -7.61
N ILE A 229 -17.49 -0.61 -8.45
CA ILE A 229 -18.09 -0.63 -9.78
C ILE A 229 -19.05 -1.83 -9.80
N PRO A 230 -20.37 -1.61 -9.74
CA PRO A 230 -21.35 -2.67 -9.60
C PRO A 230 -21.15 -3.80 -10.62
N HIS A 231 -21.14 -5.05 -10.14
CA HIS A 231 -20.92 -6.27 -10.93
C HIS A 231 -19.58 -6.35 -11.69
N ARG A 232 -18.61 -5.48 -11.42
CA ARG A 232 -17.32 -5.47 -12.12
C ARG A 232 -16.13 -5.46 -11.17
N LEU A 233 -16.12 -4.56 -10.19
CA LEU A 233 -15.01 -4.36 -9.27
C LEU A 233 -15.51 -4.23 -7.84
N ALA A 234 -14.93 -5.03 -6.94
CA ALA A 234 -15.11 -4.90 -5.50
C ALA A 234 -13.80 -4.51 -4.82
N VAL A 235 -13.89 -3.68 -3.79
CA VAL A 235 -12.76 -3.37 -2.89
C VAL A 235 -13.01 -4.07 -1.56
N PHE A 236 -12.03 -4.86 -1.12
CA PHE A 236 -12.07 -5.63 0.11
C PHE A 236 -11.29 -4.91 1.20
N SER A 237 -11.98 -4.45 2.24
CA SER A 237 -11.39 -3.87 3.44
C SER A 237 -11.04 -4.97 4.43
N LEU A 238 -9.75 -5.29 4.53
CA LEU A 238 -9.21 -6.29 5.44
C LEU A 238 -8.86 -5.66 6.77
N ASN A 239 -9.33 -6.22 7.88
CA ASN A 239 -8.82 -5.84 9.20
C ASN A 239 -7.44 -6.47 9.46
N THR A 240 -6.37 -5.79 9.08
CA THR A 240 -5.01 -6.32 9.17
C THR A 240 -4.45 -6.34 10.60
N LEU A 241 -5.15 -5.74 11.58
CA LEU A 241 -4.81 -5.89 12.99
C LEU A 241 -4.88 -7.34 13.47
N TYR A 242 -5.71 -8.19 12.86
CA TYR A 242 -5.74 -9.63 13.18
C TYR A 242 -4.58 -10.42 12.56
N PHE A 243 -3.80 -9.79 11.69
CA PHE A 243 -2.58 -10.37 11.13
C PHE A 243 -1.33 -9.78 11.78
N PHE A 244 -1.47 -8.62 12.45
CA PHE A 244 -0.37 -7.83 12.98
C PHE A 244 0.34 -8.57 14.13
N GLU A 245 1.66 -8.72 14.05
CA GLU A 245 2.48 -9.43 15.04
C GLU A 245 2.37 -8.80 16.45
N SER A 246 2.17 -7.49 16.49
CA SER A 246 2.07 -6.72 17.72
C SER A 246 0.68 -6.72 18.35
N ASN A 247 -0.31 -7.34 17.69
CA ASN A 247 -1.60 -7.58 18.31
C ASN A 247 -1.56 -8.82 19.20
N ALA A 248 -1.18 -8.63 20.46
CA ALA A 248 -1.17 -9.68 21.48
C ALA A 248 -2.54 -10.35 21.75
N ALA A 249 -3.65 -9.84 21.21
CA ALA A 249 -4.98 -10.43 21.34
C ALA A 249 -5.40 -11.34 20.15
N ALA A 250 -4.53 -11.53 19.16
CA ALA A 250 -4.74 -12.45 18.04
C ALA A 250 -3.53 -13.38 17.85
N ASP A 251 -3.76 -14.68 17.71
CA ASP A 251 -2.69 -15.70 17.58
C ASP A 251 -2.60 -16.23 16.13
N GLY A 252 -2.43 -15.28 15.21
CA GLY A 252 -2.25 -15.55 13.79
C GLY A 252 -3.45 -16.19 13.09
N CYS A 253 -3.17 -16.96 12.05
CA CYS A 253 -4.16 -17.47 11.10
C CYS A 253 -4.17 -19.00 11.00
N SER A 254 -3.55 -19.71 11.93
CA SER A 254 -3.40 -21.18 11.85
C SER A 254 -4.55 -21.98 12.49
N VAL A 255 -5.25 -21.42 13.46
CA VAL A 255 -6.30 -22.09 14.27
C VAL A 255 -7.67 -21.47 13.99
N ARG A 256 -8.75 -22.27 13.91
CA ARG A 256 -10.07 -21.78 13.44
C ARG A 256 -10.74 -20.80 14.39
N SER A 257 -10.41 -20.89 15.68
CA SER A 257 -10.91 -19.97 16.69
C SER A 257 -10.35 -18.55 16.53
N GLU A 258 -9.19 -18.39 15.90
CA GLU A 258 -8.53 -17.09 15.77
C GLU A 258 -9.23 -16.21 14.73
N PRO A 259 -9.39 -14.90 15.02
CA PRO A 259 -10.03 -13.98 14.10
C PRO A 259 -9.28 -13.91 12.76
N GLY A 260 -7.95 -13.99 12.77
CA GLY A 260 -7.13 -14.02 11.55
C GLY A 260 -7.45 -15.22 10.65
N TYR A 261 -7.68 -16.40 11.22
CA TYR A 261 -8.13 -17.57 10.43
C TYR A 261 -9.52 -17.33 9.84
N GLN A 262 -10.45 -16.83 10.65
CA GLN A 262 -11.84 -16.59 10.22
C GLN A 262 -11.90 -15.59 9.06
N GLN A 263 -11.12 -14.51 9.13
CA GLN A 263 -11.00 -13.54 8.05
C GLN A 263 -10.40 -14.14 6.77
N MET A 264 -9.37 -14.99 6.88
CA MET A 264 -8.79 -15.67 5.71
C MET A 264 -9.79 -16.63 5.04
N GLU A 265 -10.63 -17.32 5.81
CA GLU A 265 -11.70 -18.16 5.24
C GLU A 265 -12.81 -17.32 4.60
N TRP A 266 -13.21 -16.22 5.25
CA TRP A 266 -14.14 -15.26 4.65
C TRP A 266 -13.59 -14.75 3.32
N LEU A 267 -12.34 -14.29 3.29
CA LEU A 267 -11.68 -13.80 2.07
C LEU A 267 -11.63 -14.86 0.98
N ARG A 268 -11.33 -16.12 1.33
CA ARG A 268 -11.33 -17.26 0.39
C ARG A 268 -12.70 -17.41 -0.29
N ILE A 269 -13.76 -17.40 0.51
CA ILE A 269 -15.13 -17.63 0.05
C ILE A 269 -15.60 -16.46 -0.80
N GLN A 270 -15.36 -15.22 -0.36
CA GLN A 270 -15.80 -14.05 -1.11
C GLN A 270 -14.99 -13.86 -2.40
N LEU A 271 -13.68 -14.14 -2.44
CA LEU A 271 -12.91 -14.11 -3.68
C LEU A 271 -13.34 -15.18 -4.67
N GLN A 272 -13.69 -16.39 -4.20
CA GLN A 272 -14.29 -17.41 -5.05
C GLN A 272 -15.63 -16.93 -5.62
N PHE A 273 -16.46 -16.28 -4.79
CA PHE A 273 -17.70 -15.67 -5.25
C PHE A 273 -17.48 -14.57 -6.31
N MET A 274 -16.41 -13.76 -6.18
CA MET A 274 -16.04 -12.79 -7.21
C MET A 274 -15.61 -13.49 -8.50
N ARG A 275 -14.82 -14.57 -8.42
CA ARG A 275 -14.43 -15.38 -9.58
C ARG A 275 -15.65 -15.94 -10.30
N ASP A 276 -16.56 -16.56 -9.57
CA ASP A 276 -17.77 -17.20 -10.13
C ASP A 276 -18.68 -16.18 -10.82
N ARG A 277 -18.65 -14.92 -10.36
CA ARG A 277 -19.36 -13.79 -10.96
C ARG A 277 -18.60 -13.07 -12.07
N GLY A 278 -17.36 -13.47 -12.35
CA GLY A 278 -16.48 -12.79 -13.32
C GLY A 278 -16.04 -11.38 -12.87
N MET A 279 -16.11 -11.08 -11.57
CA MET A 279 -15.70 -9.81 -10.98
C MET A 279 -14.22 -9.79 -10.64
N LYS A 280 -13.69 -8.58 -10.47
CA LYS A 280 -12.32 -8.33 -10.00
C LYS A 280 -12.32 -7.74 -8.59
N ALA A 281 -11.19 -7.86 -7.91
CA ALA A 281 -11.02 -7.43 -6.53
C ALA A 281 -9.78 -6.56 -6.34
N ILE A 282 -9.92 -5.48 -5.57
CA ILE A 282 -8.79 -4.76 -4.95
C ILE A 282 -8.79 -5.13 -3.47
N LEU A 283 -7.61 -5.42 -2.91
CA LEU A 283 -7.47 -5.65 -1.47
C LEU A 283 -6.91 -4.39 -0.80
N ILE A 284 -7.48 -3.99 0.33
CA ILE A 284 -6.96 -2.88 1.14
C ILE A 284 -6.77 -3.35 2.58
N GLY A 285 -5.81 -2.76 3.27
CA GLY A 285 -5.59 -2.91 4.70
C GLY A 285 -4.77 -1.75 5.23
N HIS A 286 -4.58 -1.67 6.54
CA HIS A 286 -3.76 -0.63 7.12
C HIS A 286 -2.30 -1.09 7.21
N VAL A 287 -2.01 -2.02 8.11
CA VAL A 287 -0.68 -2.62 8.28
C VAL A 287 -0.30 -3.49 7.06
N PRO A 288 0.79 -3.21 6.35
CA PRO A 288 1.22 -3.95 5.16
C PRO A 288 1.81 -5.34 5.48
N PRO A 289 1.80 -6.30 4.51
CA PRO A 289 2.31 -7.66 4.68
C PRO A 289 3.84 -7.76 4.61
N VAL A 290 4.53 -6.92 5.39
CA VAL A 290 6.00 -6.87 5.42
C VAL A 290 6.55 -8.09 6.13
N ARG A 291 7.57 -8.71 5.52
CA ARG A 291 8.24 -9.91 6.03
C ARG A 291 9.74 -9.86 5.77
N GLN A 292 10.42 -9.03 6.53
CA GLN A 292 11.88 -8.83 6.50
C GLN A 292 12.46 -8.99 7.91
N GLU A 293 13.78 -9.14 8.02
CA GLU A 293 14.42 -9.26 9.33
C GLU A 293 14.43 -7.91 10.07
N ALA A 294 14.61 -6.80 9.33
CA ALA A 294 14.54 -5.44 9.90
C ALA A 294 13.15 -5.11 10.43
N LYS A 295 12.10 -5.56 9.74
CA LYS A 295 10.71 -5.38 10.16
C LYS A 295 9.88 -6.54 9.63
N THR A 296 9.17 -7.21 10.53
CA THR A 296 8.07 -8.10 10.18
C THR A 296 6.80 -7.51 10.76
N SER A 297 5.78 -7.36 9.93
CA SER A 297 4.51 -6.80 10.37
C SER A 297 3.50 -7.90 10.63
N TRP A 298 3.46 -8.95 9.81
CA TRP A 298 2.42 -9.97 9.95
C TRP A 298 2.94 -11.27 10.54
N ASP A 299 2.10 -11.91 11.36
CA ASP A 299 2.31 -13.29 11.76
C ASP A 299 2.52 -14.17 10.51
N GLU A 300 3.52 -15.06 10.60
CA GLU A 300 3.97 -15.88 9.49
C GLU A 300 2.86 -16.80 8.96
N THR A 301 1.91 -17.24 9.80
CA THR A 301 0.79 -18.07 9.36
C THR A 301 -0.22 -17.24 8.56
N CYS A 302 -0.43 -15.98 8.92
CA CYS A 302 -1.25 -15.04 8.17
C CYS A 302 -0.60 -14.67 6.83
N TRP A 303 0.68 -14.30 6.82
CA TRP A 303 1.41 -14.00 5.59
C TRP A 303 1.37 -15.17 4.60
N GLN A 304 1.59 -16.40 5.08
CA GLN A 304 1.57 -17.60 4.24
C GLN A 304 0.20 -17.90 3.62
N LYS A 305 -0.90 -17.65 4.35
CA LYS A 305 -2.26 -17.78 3.79
C LYS A 305 -2.56 -16.67 2.80
N TYR A 306 -2.28 -15.42 3.16
CA TYR A 306 -2.48 -14.26 2.28
C TYR A 306 -1.77 -14.45 0.94
N THR A 307 -0.46 -14.75 0.97
CA THR A 307 0.35 -14.98 -0.24
C THR A 307 -0.15 -16.18 -1.05
N LEU A 308 -0.73 -17.19 -0.40
CA LEU A 308 -1.36 -18.29 -1.13
C LEU A 308 -2.67 -17.84 -1.79
N TRP A 309 -3.43 -16.94 -1.16
CA TRP A 309 -4.70 -16.46 -1.71
C TRP A 309 -4.46 -15.53 -2.89
N THR A 310 -3.48 -14.61 -2.78
CA THR A 310 -3.09 -13.77 -3.91
C THR A 310 -2.61 -14.60 -5.10
N ARG A 311 -1.89 -15.71 -4.85
CA ARG A 311 -1.51 -16.66 -5.89
C ARG A 311 -2.71 -17.39 -6.52
N GLN A 312 -3.63 -17.89 -5.69
CA GLN A 312 -4.73 -18.72 -6.17
C GLN A 312 -5.81 -17.89 -6.85
N PHE A 313 -6.02 -16.65 -6.43
CA PHE A 313 -6.97 -15.69 -7.00
C PHE A 313 -6.31 -14.63 -7.88
N ARG A 314 -5.15 -14.97 -8.49
CA ARG A 314 -4.38 -14.06 -9.36
C ARG A 314 -5.11 -13.65 -10.64
N ASP A 315 -6.17 -14.35 -10.99
CA ASP A 315 -7.12 -14.04 -12.07
C ASP A 315 -8.18 -13.00 -11.66
N VAL A 316 -8.41 -12.83 -10.36
CA VAL A 316 -9.41 -11.94 -9.76
C VAL A 316 -8.79 -10.67 -9.19
N ILE A 317 -7.70 -10.81 -8.44
CA ILE A 317 -7.08 -9.71 -7.71
C ILE A 317 -6.32 -8.79 -8.68
N VAL A 318 -6.64 -7.50 -8.63
CA VAL A 318 -6.03 -6.43 -9.43
C VAL A 318 -4.80 -5.87 -8.72
N SER A 319 -4.92 -5.53 -7.45
CA SER A 319 -3.89 -4.86 -6.66
C SER A 319 -4.17 -4.97 -5.16
N SER A 320 -3.17 -4.64 -4.35
CA SER A 320 -3.29 -4.53 -2.89
C SER A 320 -2.71 -3.20 -2.39
N HIS A 321 -3.41 -2.50 -1.50
CA HIS A 321 -3.08 -1.14 -1.05
C HIS A 321 -3.04 -1.02 0.49
N TYR A 322 -1.99 -0.41 1.01
CA TYR A 322 -1.72 -0.27 2.45
C TYR A 322 -1.20 1.12 2.83
N GLY A 323 -1.20 1.42 4.13
CA GLY A 323 -0.67 2.66 4.74
C GLY A 323 0.34 2.33 5.85
N HIS A 324 0.18 2.93 7.03
CA HIS A 324 0.89 2.62 8.29
C HIS A 324 2.38 3.03 8.35
N PHE A 325 3.16 2.77 7.30
CA PHE A 325 4.61 3.02 7.33
C PHE A 325 4.96 4.48 7.05
N ASN A 326 4.02 5.28 6.56
CA ASN A 326 4.21 6.67 6.13
C ASN A 326 5.19 6.87 4.96
N TYR A 327 5.75 5.81 4.39
CA TYR A 327 6.67 5.84 3.24
C TYR A 327 6.03 5.39 1.93
N ASP A 328 6.39 6.05 0.83
CA ASP A 328 6.02 5.64 -0.52
C ASP A 328 6.87 4.47 -1.01
N HIS A 329 6.29 3.27 -1.09
CA HIS A 329 6.96 2.16 -1.75
C HIS A 329 5.99 1.10 -2.25
N PHE A 330 6.56 0.08 -2.88
CA PHE A 330 5.86 -1.15 -3.19
C PHE A 330 6.72 -2.34 -2.78
N MET A 331 6.09 -3.49 -2.63
CA MET A 331 6.76 -4.75 -2.28
C MET A 331 6.23 -5.90 -3.12
N LEU A 332 7.08 -6.90 -3.32
CA LEU A 332 6.75 -8.10 -4.08
C LEU A 332 6.60 -9.29 -3.13
N GLN A 333 5.45 -9.97 -3.15
CA GLN A 333 5.32 -11.27 -2.51
C GLN A 333 5.71 -12.37 -3.48
N ASP A 334 6.68 -13.21 -3.09
CA ASP A 334 7.19 -14.30 -3.92
C ASP A 334 6.56 -15.65 -3.55
N PHE A 335 5.83 -16.25 -4.49
CA PHE A 335 5.15 -17.52 -4.31
C PHE A 335 6.08 -18.73 -4.14
N LYS A 336 7.39 -18.58 -4.37
CA LYS A 336 8.38 -19.61 -4.02
C LYS A 336 8.59 -19.72 -2.51
N GLU A 337 8.36 -18.65 -1.77
CA GLU A 337 8.55 -18.61 -0.32
C GLU A 337 7.37 -19.24 0.45
N LEU A 338 6.30 -19.59 -0.27
CA LEU A 338 5.21 -20.38 0.28
C LEU A 338 5.71 -21.79 0.67
N LYS A 339 5.54 -22.13 1.95
CA LYS A 339 5.94 -23.42 2.52
C LYS A 339 5.20 -24.58 1.86
N LYS A 340 5.87 -25.74 1.75
CA LYS A 340 5.28 -26.95 1.13
C LYS A 340 4.02 -27.43 1.85
N ASP A 341 3.95 -27.29 3.17
CA ASP A 341 2.77 -27.65 3.94
C ASP A 341 1.63 -26.65 3.73
N THR A 342 1.90 -25.34 3.70
CA THR A 342 0.91 -24.30 3.35
C THR A 342 0.24 -24.62 2.02
N LYS A 343 1.03 -24.94 0.98
CA LYS A 343 0.53 -25.35 -0.35
C LYS A 343 -0.36 -26.60 -0.31
N LYS A 344 -0.27 -27.41 0.75
CA LYS A 344 -1.04 -28.65 0.96
C LYS A 344 -2.14 -28.48 2.02
N GLY A 345 -2.53 -27.24 2.34
CA GLY A 345 -3.59 -26.95 3.30
C GLY A 345 -3.23 -27.32 4.73
N ARG A 346 -1.94 -27.21 5.10
CA ARG A 346 -1.43 -27.54 6.44
C ARG A 346 -0.58 -26.42 6.97
N MET A 347 -0.91 -25.93 8.16
CA MET A 347 -0.20 -24.81 8.78
C MET A 347 -0.22 -24.96 10.28
N LYS A 348 0.90 -25.41 10.84
CA LYS A 348 1.07 -25.42 12.30
C LYS A 348 1.21 -23.97 12.77
N ALA A 349 0.73 -23.69 13.97
CA ALA A 349 1.11 -22.48 14.68
C ALA A 349 2.64 -22.38 14.72
N ALA A 350 3.18 -21.20 14.41
CA ALA A 350 4.59 -20.95 14.62
C ALA A 350 4.87 -21.02 16.13
N GLU A 351 6.04 -21.53 16.52
CA GLU A 351 6.52 -21.30 17.88
C GLU A 351 6.78 -19.80 17.97
N ALA A 352 6.12 -19.11 18.90
CA ALA A 352 6.19 -17.67 19.08
C ALA A 352 7.65 -17.21 18.99
N ARG A 353 7.97 -16.38 18.00
CA ARG A 353 9.22 -15.62 18.02
C ARG A 353 9.10 -14.62 19.17
N ALA A 354 10.23 -14.29 19.80
CA ALA A 354 10.26 -13.25 20.82
C ALA A 354 9.70 -11.97 20.19
N GLN A 355 8.67 -11.40 20.83
CA GLN A 355 8.13 -10.08 20.49
C GLN A 355 9.28 -9.08 20.59
N ASP A 356 9.59 -8.41 19.48
CA ASP A 356 10.32 -7.16 19.53
C ASP A 356 9.27 -6.07 19.77
N ASP A 357 9.27 -5.51 20.99
CA ASP A 357 8.25 -4.55 21.48
C ASP A 357 8.33 -3.17 20.79
N SER A 358 9.13 -3.01 19.72
CA SER A 358 9.27 -1.74 19.00
C SER A 358 8.47 -1.71 17.69
N ASP A 359 7.18 -1.37 17.82
CA ASP A 359 6.37 -0.99 16.66
C ASP A 359 6.81 0.35 16.05
N GLU A 360 7.42 1.22 16.86
CA GLU A 360 8.09 2.43 16.40
C GLU A 360 9.26 2.07 15.50
N VAL A 361 9.14 2.48 14.24
CA VAL A 361 10.23 2.37 13.27
C VAL A 361 11.26 3.44 13.63
N SER A 362 12.22 3.10 14.49
CA SER A 362 13.37 3.99 14.74
C SER A 362 14.08 4.33 13.42
N PRO A 363 14.77 5.48 13.29
CA PRO A 363 15.52 5.84 12.07
C PRO A 363 16.42 4.72 11.54
N LEU A 364 17.05 3.95 12.43
CA LEU A 364 17.89 2.80 12.06
C LEU A 364 17.08 1.65 11.45
N VAL A 365 15.91 1.34 12.00
CA VAL A 365 14.99 0.33 11.45
C VAL A 365 14.43 0.76 10.09
N LYS A 366 14.24 2.07 9.88
CA LYS A 366 13.80 2.66 8.60
C LYS A 366 14.85 2.43 7.50
N THR A 367 16.13 2.70 7.76
CA THR A 367 17.23 2.49 6.80
C THR A 367 17.46 1.00 6.49
N ASP A 368 17.52 0.15 7.52
CA ASP A 368 17.74 -1.29 7.35
C ASP A 368 16.61 -1.96 6.54
N TYR A 369 15.37 -1.48 6.69
CA TYR A 369 14.22 -1.95 5.93
C TYR A 369 14.40 -1.78 4.42
N PHE A 370 14.73 -0.57 3.96
CA PHE A 370 14.90 -0.32 2.52
C PHE A 370 16.11 -1.03 1.93
N ILE A 371 17.20 -1.15 2.69
CA ILE A 371 18.39 -1.92 2.27
C ILE A 371 18.02 -3.40 2.10
N GLN A 372 17.31 -4.00 3.05
CA GLN A 372 16.85 -5.39 2.92
C GLN A 372 15.88 -5.58 1.76
N LEU A 373 14.99 -4.61 1.50
CA LEU A 373 14.12 -4.63 0.33
C LEU A 373 14.92 -4.64 -0.99
N ARG A 374 15.96 -3.80 -1.09
CA ARG A 374 16.87 -3.76 -2.23
C ARG A 374 17.61 -5.07 -2.41
N ASP A 375 18.14 -5.64 -1.32
CA ASP A 375 18.88 -6.90 -1.35
C ASP A 375 17.99 -8.07 -1.76
N GLN A 376 16.71 -8.05 -1.36
CA GLN A 376 15.72 -9.00 -1.87
C GLN A 376 15.54 -8.84 -3.40
N TRP A 377 15.49 -7.60 -3.89
CA TRP A 377 15.32 -7.32 -5.32
C TRP A 377 16.54 -7.65 -6.17
N SER A 378 17.76 -7.49 -5.65
CA SER A 378 18.99 -7.88 -6.34
C SER A 378 19.05 -9.39 -6.64
N SER A 379 18.32 -10.20 -5.86
CA SER A 379 18.23 -11.66 -6.03
C SER A 379 17.19 -12.10 -7.09
N LEU A 380 16.43 -11.16 -7.67
CA LEU A 380 15.38 -11.46 -8.64
C LEU A 380 15.96 -12.04 -9.94
N PRO A 381 15.21 -12.91 -10.66
CA PRO A 381 15.66 -13.40 -11.95
C PRO A 381 15.86 -12.26 -12.97
N SER A 382 17.04 -12.18 -13.59
CA SER A 382 17.32 -11.23 -14.68
C SER A 382 17.07 -11.84 -16.07
N PRO A 383 16.66 -11.03 -17.06
CA PRO A 383 16.47 -11.49 -18.42
C PRO A 383 17.84 -11.71 -19.08
N PRO A 384 17.94 -12.58 -20.11
CA PRO A 384 19.20 -12.74 -20.83
C PRO A 384 19.57 -11.44 -21.57
N THR A 385 20.82 -10.99 -21.41
CA THR A 385 21.33 -9.83 -22.16
C THR A 385 21.50 -10.19 -23.64
N LYS A 386 20.97 -9.34 -24.54
CA LYS A 386 21.29 -9.44 -25.97
C LYS A 386 22.72 -8.93 -26.15
N SER A 387 23.67 -9.82 -26.44
CA SER A 387 25.04 -9.39 -26.79
C SER A 387 24.98 -8.44 -27.99
N LYS A 388 25.46 -7.20 -27.79
CA LYS A 388 25.59 -6.18 -28.85
C LYS A 388 26.83 -6.39 -29.74
N SER A 389 27.61 -7.46 -29.56
CA SER A 389 28.91 -7.65 -30.25
C SER A 389 28.87 -8.67 -31.41
N SER A 390 27.76 -8.81 -32.14
CA SER A 390 27.66 -9.79 -33.23
C SER A 390 27.47 -9.17 -34.61
N ASP A 391 27.97 -7.96 -34.83
CA ASP A 391 28.00 -7.38 -36.17
C ASP A 391 29.34 -7.65 -36.86
N PHE A 392 29.21 -8.05 -38.11
CA PHE A 392 30.23 -8.43 -39.10
C PHE A 392 30.85 -9.85 -39.02
N LEU A 393 31.59 -10.23 -37.98
CA LEU A 393 32.36 -11.51 -38.01
C LEU A 393 31.51 -12.79 -37.87
N ASP A 394 30.36 -12.72 -37.20
CA ASP A 394 29.50 -13.89 -36.91
C ASP A 394 28.60 -14.32 -38.09
N THR A 395 28.48 -13.45 -39.10
CA THR A 395 27.72 -13.70 -40.33
C THR A 395 28.46 -14.68 -41.25
N LEU A 396 29.80 -14.75 -41.18
CA LEU A 396 30.61 -15.61 -42.06
C LEU A 396 30.71 -17.08 -41.60
N PHE A 397 30.48 -17.41 -40.32
CA PHE A 397 30.83 -18.73 -39.76
C PHE A 397 29.65 -19.55 -39.19
N GLY A 398 28.39 -19.23 -39.49
CA GLY A 398 27.23 -20.02 -39.04
C GLY A 398 26.96 -20.02 -37.52
N LYS A 399 27.76 -19.28 -36.73
CA LYS A 399 27.66 -19.13 -35.27
C LYS A 399 26.40 -18.40 -34.81
N LYS A 400 25.81 -17.55 -35.67
CA LYS A 400 24.54 -16.85 -35.44
C LYS A 400 23.36 -17.77 -35.07
N LYS A 401 23.28 -18.98 -35.66
CA LYS A 401 22.23 -19.97 -35.32
C LYS A 401 22.41 -20.56 -33.91
N LYS A 402 23.66 -20.76 -33.47
CA LYS A 402 23.98 -21.30 -32.13
C LYS A 402 23.69 -20.27 -31.05
N ALA A 403 24.16 -19.03 -31.22
CA ALA A 403 23.89 -17.92 -30.28
C ALA A 403 22.39 -17.65 -30.13
N LYS A 404 21.63 -17.63 -31.24
CA LYS A 404 20.15 -17.49 -31.20
C LYS A 404 19.47 -18.63 -30.45
N LYS A 405 19.96 -19.87 -30.58
CA LYS A 405 19.43 -21.04 -29.85
C LYS A 405 19.74 -20.97 -28.36
N GLU A 406 20.93 -20.50 -27.99
CA GLU A 406 21.33 -20.29 -26.59
C GLU A 406 20.54 -19.17 -25.93
N PHE A 407 20.37 -18.03 -26.59
CA PHE A 407 19.52 -16.94 -26.13
C PHE A 407 18.08 -17.41 -25.88
N ARG A 408 17.45 -18.11 -26.84
CA ARG A 408 16.10 -18.69 -26.67
C ARG A 408 16.01 -19.68 -25.52
N ARG A 409 17.08 -20.44 -25.23
CA ARG A 409 17.13 -21.34 -24.08
C ARG A 409 17.21 -20.56 -22.76
N ALA A 410 18.02 -19.51 -22.72
CA ALA A 410 18.14 -18.63 -21.56
C ALA A 410 16.83 -17.89 -21.29
N GLU A 411 16.17 -17.38 -22.33
CA GLU A 411 14.86 -16.73 -22.27
C GLU A 411 13.79 -17.67 -21.73
N LYS A 412 13.69 -18.91 -22.24
CA LYS A 412 12.79 -19.92 -21.68
C LYS A 412 13.08 -20.24 -20.21
N LYS A 413 14.36 -20.27 -19.82
CA LYS A 413 14.76 -20.48 -18.43
C LYS A 413 14.36 -19.30 -17.55
N TYR A 414 14.50 -18.07 -18.05
CA TYR A 414 14.08 -16.85 -17.38
C TYR A 414 12.56 -16.81 -17.18
N ILE A 415 11.77 -17.00 -18.24
CA ILE A 415 10.30 -17.10 -18.19
C ILE A 415 9.86 -18.13 -17.12
N LYS A 416 10.49 -19.31 -17.11
CA LYS A 416 10.21 -20.32 -16.07
C LYS A 416 10.58 -19.86 -14.66
N LYS A 417 11.65 -19.08 -14.49
CA LYS A 417 12.09 -18.58 -13.16
C LYS A 417 11.14 -17.54 -12.58
N ILE A 418 10.50 -16.74 -13.42
CA ILE A 418 9.52 -15.70 -13.02
C ILE A 418 8.08 -16.23 -12.97
N GLY A 419 7.86 -17.53 -13.24
CA GLY A 419 6.54 -18.17 -13.09
C GLY A 419 5.70 -18.24 -14.37
N GLY A 420 6.17 -17.65 -15.47
CA GLY A 420 5.47 -17.59 -16.75
C GLY A 420 5.83 -16.31 -17.51
N PRO A 421 5.23 -16.06 -18.68
CA PRO A 421 5.54 -14.88 -19.49
C PRO A 421 5.13 -13.56 -18.84
N TYR A 422 4.26 -13.57 -17.82
CA TYR A 422 3.71 -12.39 -17.17
C TYR A 422 4.19 -12.20 -15.72
N ALA A 423 5.27 -12.89 -15.33
CA ALA A 423 5.80 -12.88 -13.97
C ALA A 423 4.85 -13.43 -12.89
N GLU A 424 4.07 -14.47 -13.21
CA GLU A 424 3.02 -15.07 -12.36
C GLU A 424 3.53 -15.75 -11.07
N ARG A 425 4.84 -15.68 -10.79
CA ARG A 425 5.44 -16.05 -9.49
C ARG A 425 5.21 -15.00 -8.40
N PHE A 426 4.91 -13.76 -8.78
CA PHE A 426 4.89 -12.63 -7.86
C PHE A 426 3.50 -12.01 -7.77
N SER A 427 3.21 -11.34 -6.65
CA SER A 427 2.18 -10.32 -6.54
C SER A 427 2.80 -9.03 -5.99
N ALA A 428 2.19 -7.88 -6.25
CA ALA A 428 2.63 -6.60 -5.73
C ALA A 428 1.65 -6.06 -4.67
N SER A 429 2.19 -5.33 -3.71
CA SER A 429 1.43 -4.51 -2.77
C SER A 429 2.01 -3.11 -2.74
N PHE A 430 1.14 -2.09 -2.78
CA PHE A 430 1.52 -0.68 -2.71
C PHE A 430 1.31 -0.17 -1.29
N VAL A 431 2.31 0.55 -0.77
CA VAL A 431 2.25 1.24 0.51
C VAL A 431 2.33 2.72 0.22
N SER A 432 1.33 3.47 0.67
CA SER A 432 1.26 4.91 0.45
C SER A 432 1.94 5.65 1.60
N ALA A 433 2.62 6.74 1.27
CA ALA A 433 2.90 7.80 2.22
C ALA A 433 1.61 8.50 2.67
N SER A 434 1.73 9.32 3.71
CA SER A 434 0.63 9.67 4.60
C SER A 434 0.35 11.17 4.66
N VAL A 435 -0.82 11.55 5.18
CA VAL A 435 -1.18 12.96 5.40
C VAL A 435 -0.51 13.52 6.65
N VAL A 436 -0.27 12.69 7.68
CA VAL A 436 0.48 13.09 8.88
C VAL A 436 1.87 13.62 8.52
N PRO A 437 2.33 14.74 9.12
CA PRO A 437 3.55 15.43 8.70
C PRO A 437 4.84 14.76 9.22
N ASN A 438 4.87 13.43 9.40
CA ASN A 438 6.12 12.70 9.63
C ASN A 438 7.08 12.80 8.43
N LEU A 439 6.53 13.01 7.23
CA LEU A 439 7.22 13.49 6.03
C LEU A 439 6.43 14.69 5.50
N PHE A 440 6.51 15.01 4.22
CA PHE A 440 5.51 15.90 3.63
C PHE A 440 4.14 15.21 3.49
N PRO A 441 3.03 15.85 3.88
CA PRO A 441 1.69 15.33 3.69
C PRO A 441 1.44 14.91 2.25
N THR A 442 0.91 13.71 2.05
CA THR A 442 0.95 13.02 0.77
C THR A 442 -0.34 12.24 0.49
N MET A 443 -0.74 12.19 -0.79
CA MET A 443 -1.84 11.34 -1.27
C MET A 443 -1.59 10.85 -2.70
N ARG A 444 -2.24 9.74 -3.09
CA ARG A 444 -2.01 9.09 -4.39
C ARG A 444 -3.31 8.92 -5.17
N VAL A 445 -3.27 9.22 -6.47
CA VAL A 445 -4.37 8.90 -7.40
C VAL A 445 -3.90 7.85 -8.39
N PHE A 446 -4.61 6.73 -8.44
CA PHE A 446 -4.38 5.66 -9.42
C PHE A 446 -5.29 5.83 -10.62
N GLU A 447 -4.79 5.46 -11.79
CA GLU A 447 -5.59 5.27 -13.00
C GLU A 447 -5.71 3.79 -13.36
N TYR A 448 -6.87 3.39 -13.87
CA TYR A 448 -7.13 2.03 -14.32
C TYR A 448 -7.84 2.00 -15.68
N ASN A 449 -7.67 0.89 -16.40
CA ASN A 449 -8.21 0.71 -17.73
C ASN A 449 -9.75 0.56 -17.72
N THR A 450 -10.47 1.52 -18.29
CA THR A 450 -11.94 1.48 -18.40
C THR A 450 -12.45 0.87 -19.70
N THR A 451 -11.56 0.42 -20.59
CA THR A 451 -11.92 -0.09 -21.92
C THR A 451 -12.99 -1.18 -21.80
N GLY A 452 -14.14 -0.98 -22.45
CA GLY A 452 -15.23 -1.96 -22.46
C GLY A 452 -16.10 -2.00 -21.20
N LEU A 453 -15.92 -1.07 -20.24
CA LEU A 453 -16.79 -0.95 -19.06
C LEU A 453 -18.04 -0.09 -19.33
N ASP A 454 -17.97 0.85 -20.29
CA ASP A 454 -19.04 1.82 -20.58
C ASP A 454 -20.31 1.21 -21.22
N THR A 455 -20.21 0.00 -21.76
CA THR A 455 -21.29 -0.63 -22.54
C THR A 455 -22.22 -1.51 -21.71
N LEU A 456 -21.94 -1.71 -20.43
CA LEU A 456 -22.60 -2.74 -19.63
C LEU A 456 -23.62 -2.14 -18.66
N ASN A 457 -24.80 -1.85 -19.21
CA ASN A 457 -25.95 -1.39 -18.43
C ASN A 457 -26.55 -2.56 -17.62
N THR A 458 -25.87 -2.95 -16.53
CA THR A 458 -26.40 -3.97 -15.63
C THR A 458 -27.31 -3.27 -14.61
N MET A 459 -28.62 -3.33 -14.86
CA MET A 459 -29.67 -2.93 -13.91
C MET A 459 -30.06 -4.08 -12.95
N ALA A 460 -29.31 -5.19 -12.97
CA ALA A 460 -29.54 -6.29 -12.06
C ALA A 460 -29.24 -5.86 -10.62
N ALA A 461 -30.00 -6.38 -9.67
CA ALA A 461 -29.70 -6.18 -8.26
C ALA A 461 -28.34 -6.82 -7.92
N ILE A 462 -27.56 -6.14 -7.08
CA ILE A 462 -26.32 -6.72 -6.53
C ILE A 462 -26.72 -7.94 -5.69
N PRO A 463 -26.20 -9.14 -6.01
CA PRO A 463 -26.53 -10.35 -5.25
C PRO A 463 -25.98 -10.25 -3.83
N ALA A 464 -26.64 -10.92 -2.90
CA ALA A 464 -26.14 -11.03 -1.53
C ALA A 464 -24.73 -11.68 -1.52
N PRO A 465 -23.88 -11.30 -0.56
CA PRO A 465 -22.56 -11.92 -0.36
C PRO A 465 -22.70 -13.43 -0.16
N ALA A 466 -21.62 -14.16 -0.48
CA ALA A 466 -21.61 -15.59 -0.23
C ALA A 466 -21.78 -15.85 1.28
N PRO A 467 -22.70 -16.75 1.70
CA PRO A 467 -22.88 -17.07 3.10
C PRO A 467 -21.57 -17.51 3.76
N PHE A 468 -21.30 -16.98 4.94
CA PHE A 468 -20.14 -17.37 5.74
C PHE A 468 -20.59 -17.67 7.17
N GLU A 469 -20.34 -18.90 7.61
CA GLU A 469 -20.61 -19.34 8.98
C GLU A 469 -19.32 -19.28 9.80
N TYR A 470 -19.38 -18.59 10.94
CA TYR A 470 -18.27 -18.47 11.87
C TYR A 470 -18.15 -19.75 12.71
N ASP A 471 -17.26 -20.67 12.30
CA ASP A 471 -16.99 -21.91 13.04
C ASP A 471 -16.22 -21.62 14.34
N THR A 472 -16.82 -21.96 15.50
CA THR A 472 -16.21 -21.84 16.83
C THR A 472 -15.84 -23.20 17.45
N SER A 473 -15.89 -24.30 16.69
CA SER A 473 -15.84 -25.67 17.23
C SER A 473 -14.49 -26.14 17.80
N ASP A 474 -13.42 -25.35 17.67
CA ASP A 474 -12.09 -25.73 18.18
C ASP A 474 -12.00 -25.79 19.72
N VAL A 475 -12.96 -25.19 20.45
CA VAL A 475 -13.02 -25.25 21.93
C VAL A 475 -13.31 -26.67 22.45
N GLU A 476 -13.95 -27.54 21.66
CA GLU A 476 -14.20 -28.94 22.07
C GLU A 476 -13.03 -29.90 21.81
N ILE A 477 -12.12 -29.55 20.90
CA ILE A 477 -11.08 -30.47 20.40
C ILE A 477 -9.92 -30.63 21.40
N GLU A 478 -9.72 -29.70 22.33
CA GLU A 478 -8.64 -29.76 23.33
C GLU A 478 -8.77 -30.92 24.31
N ARG A 479 -9.97 -31.49 24.48
CA ARG A 479 -10.21 -32.64 25.38
C ARG A 479 -9.78 -34.00 24.83
N LYS A 480 -9.40 -34.13 23.54
CA LYS A 480 -9.06 -35.42 22.92
C LYS A 480 -7.69 -35.41 22.23
N LYS A 481 -6.68 -35.99 22.91
CA LYS A 481 -5.27 -36.14 22.46
C LYS A 481 -5.08 -36.79 21.06
N LYS A 482 -6.10 -37.39 20.44
CA LYS A 482 -6.03 -38.04 19.11
C LYS A 482 -6.27 -37.10 17.90
N HIS A 483 -6.70 -35.84 18.08
CA HIS A 483 -7.12 -34.97 16.96
C HIS A 483 -6.16 -33.83 16.56
N LYS A 484 -4.97 -33.68 17.18
CA LYS A 484 -4.00 -32.60 16.86
C LYS A 484 -3.65 -32.48 15.36
N LYS A 485 -3.71 -33.57 14.57
CA LYS A 485 -3.45 -33.55 13.11
C LYS A 485 -4.54 -32.87 12.26
N LYS A 486 -5.76 -32.65 12.79
CA LYS A 486 -6.85 -31.98 12.07
C LYS A 486 -6.94 -30.47 12.37
N LYS A 487 -6.48 -30.01 13.54
CA LYS A 487 -6.55 -28.59 13.99
C LYS A 487 -5.89 -27.61 13.00
N TYR A 488 -4.81 -28.05 12.36
CA TYR A 488 -3.96 -27.22 11.48
C TYR A 488 -4.25 -27.41 9.98
N LYS A 489 -5.41 -27.96 9.63
CA LYS A 489 -5.82 -28.15 8.23
C LYS A 489 -6.80 -27.07 7.81
N PHE A 490 -6.55 -26.48 6.64
CA PHE A 490 -7.41 -25.48 6.02
C PHE A 490 -7.67 -25.83 4.56
N VAL A 491 -8.71 -25.22 3.97
CA VAL A 491 -9.09 -25.44 2.56
C VAL A 491 -8.21 -24.57 1.68
N VAL A 492 -7.47 -25.20 0.75
CA VAL A 492 -6.73 -24.46 -0.27
C VAL A 492 -7.69 -24.20 -1.43
N PRO A 493 -7.95 -22.93 -1.81
CA PRO A 493 -8.76 -22.64 -2.98
C PRO A 493 -8.03 -23.11 -4.25
N ASP A 494 -8.82 -23.49 -5.25
CA ASP A 494 -8.29 -23.80 -6.57
C ASP A 494 -7.73 -22.53 -7.21
N GLY A 495 -6.66 -22.73 -7.98
CA GLY A 495 -6.10 -21.66 -8.80
C GLY A 495 -7.01 -21.32 -9.99
N PRO A 496 -6.60 -20.35 -10.83
CA PRO A 496 -7.24 -20.16 -12.12
C PRO A 496 -7.14 -21.45 -12.94
N ASP A 497 -8.15 -21.71 -13.79
CA ASP A 497 -8.15 -22.82 -14.74
C ASP A 497 -6.90 -22.77 -15.63
N GLU A 498 -6.43 -23.92 -16.12
CA GLU A 498 -5.22 -23.98 -16.97
C GLU A 498 -5.37 -23.17 -18.27
N ASP A 499 -6.61 -23.06 -18.78
CA ASP A 499 -6.96 -22.28 -19.96
C ASP A 499 -7.30 -20.81 -19.63
N ALA A 500 -7.41 -20.46 -18.34
CA ALA A 500 -7.65 -19.08 -17.94
C ALA A 500 -6.38 -18.25 -18.21
N GLY A 501 -6.55 -17.17 -18.96
CA GLY A 501 -5.49 -16.19 -19.18
C GLY A 501 -5.02 -15.52 -17.88
N PRO A 502 -3.91 -14.77 -17.93
CA PRO A 502 -3.44 -13.96 -16.81
C PRO A 502 -4.49 -12.94 -16.35
N GLY A 503 -4.55 -12.71 -15.03
CA GLY A 503 -5.42 -11.68 -14.45
C GLY A 503 -4.95 -10.25 -14.71
N PRO A 504 -5.75 -9.25 -14.27
CA PRO A 504 -5.53 -7.84 -14.60
C PRO A 504 -4.24 -7.25 -14.03
N ALA A 505 -3.66 -7.83 -12.97
CA ALA A 505 -2.35 -7.43 -12.46
C ALA A 505 -1.19 -7.87 -13.37
N TYR A 506 -1.39 -8.85 -14.25
CA TYR A 506 -0.32 -9.53 -14.99
C TYR A 506 -0.34 -9.20 -16.49
N LEU A 507 -1.52 -8.97 -17.04
CA LEU A 507 -1.72 -8.58 -18.43
C LEU A 507 -2.75 -7.46 -18.50
N MET A 508 -2.40 -6.40 -19.23
CA MET A 508 -3.28 -5.27 -19.49
C MET A 508 -4.61 -5.69 -20.08
N GLN A 509 -5.67 -5.42 -19.35
CA GLN A 509 -7.06 -5.69 -19.69
C GLN A 509 -7.96 -4.68 -18.94
N PRO A 510 -9.29 -4.72 -19.08
CA PRO A 510 -10.17 -3.87 -18.29
C PRO A 510 -9.90 -4.05 -16.78
N LEU A 511 -9.92 -2.94 -16.04
CA LEU A 511 -9.59 -2.81 -14.61
C LEU A 511 -8.11 -2.98 -14.25
N SER A 512 -7.21 -3.29 -15.19
CA SER A 512 -5.76 -3.23 -14.92
C SER A 512 -5.34 -1.82 -14.52
N LEU A 513 -4.47 -1.71 -13.50
CA LEU A 513 -3.86 -0.44 -13.15
C LEU A 513 -2.89 0.01 -14.25
N ILE A 514 -3.03 1.26 -14.67
CA ILE A 514 -2.20 1.85 -15.74
C ILE A 514 -1.04 2.60 -15.11
N ARG A 515 -1.33 3.46 -14.14
CA ARG A 515 -0.34 4.38 -13.53
C ARG A 515 -0.87 4.93 -12.22
N TYR A 516 -0.04 5.68 -11.53
CA TYR A 516 -0.45 6.59 -10.48
C TYR A 516 0.34 7.90 -10.52
N THR A 517 -0.28 8.92 -9.94
CA THR A 517 0.31 10.24 -9.66
C THR A 517 0.38 10.41 -8.14
N GLN A 518 1.55 10.77 -7.63
CA GLN A 518 1.77 11.11 -6.23
C GLN A 518 1.70 12.62 -6.06
N TYR A 519 0.94 13.09 -5.08
CA TYR A 519 0.87 14.51 -4.71
C TYR A 519 1.41 14.71 -3.30
N PHE A 520 2.09 15.81 -3.07
CA PHE A 520 2.60 16.20 -1.74
C PHE A 520 2.36 17.68 -1.45
N ALA A 521 2.33 18.05 -0.17
CA ALA A 521 2.26 19.44 0.28
C ALA A 521 3.59 19.82 0.93
N ASN A 522 4.37 20.69 0.27
CA ASN A 522 5.65 21.17 0.79
C ASN A 522 5.42 22.15 1.96
N LEU A 523 5.30 21.62 3.18
CA LEU A 523 5.02 22.41 4.37
C LEU A 523 6.11 23.45 4.68
N THR A 524 7.37 23.19 4.33
CA THR A 524 8.45 24.17 4.48
C THR A 524 8.15 25.43 3.69
N PHE A 525 7.72 25.27 2.44
CA PHE A 525 7.33 26.38 1.58
C PHE A 525 6.01 27.01 2.04
N ILE A 526 5.00 26.20 2.35
CA ILE A 526 3.65 26.66 2.67
C ILE A 526 3.61 27.40 4.01
N ASN A 527 4.23 26.87 5.06
CA ASN A 527 4.27 27.51 6.38
C ASN A 527 5.08 28.83 6.33
N ASN A 528 6.13 28.89 5.50
CA ASN A 528 6.93 30.11 5.26
C ASN A 528 7.54 30.70 6.55
N ASP A 529 7.87 29.84 7.51
CA ASP A 529 8.36 30.25 8.83
C ASP A 529 9.88 30.51 8.87
N PHE A 530 10.66 29.88 7.96
CA PHE A 530 12.13 29.83 8.06
C PHE A 530 12.89 30.28 6.79
N SER A 531 12.25 31.02 5.87
CA SER A 531 12.75 31.35 4.52
C SER A 531 14.10 32.11 4.41
N ASN A 532 14.75 32.43 5.54
CA ASN A 532 16.03 33.17 5.61
C ASN A 532 17.14 32.41 6.37
N HIS A 533 16.97 31.12 6.65
CA HIS A 533 17.97 30.30 7.35
C HIS A 533 18.61 29.30 6.38
N THR A 534 19.95 29.25 6.35
CA THR A 534 20.70 28.13 5.76
C THR A 534 20.56 26.93 6.68
N ASP A 535 20.05 25.83 6.16
CA ASP A 535 19.92 24.57 6.89
C ASP A 535 21.32 23.93 7.02
N GLU A 536 21.89 24.05 8.21
CA GLU A 536 22.97 23.18 8.69
C GLU A 536 22.43 22.61 10.00
N ASP A 537 21.91 21.38 9.97
CA ASP A 537 21.96 20.45 11.11
C ASP A 537 21.52 19.06 10.62
N ALA A 538 22.40 18.08 10.82
CA ALA A 538 22.20 16.68 10.47
C ALA A 538 21.25 16.00 11.47
N VAL A 539 20.48 15.04 10.96
CA VAL A 539 19.56 14.20 11.73
C VAL A 539 20.36 13.21 12.59
N GLU A 540 20.35 13.38 13.92
CA GLU A 540 20.88 12.37 14.86
C GLU A 540 19.85 11.28 15.18
N ALA A 541 20.33 10.04 15.32
CA ALA A 541 19.54 8.84 15.58
C ALA A 541 19.04 8.75 17.04
N GLU A 542 17.99 9.49 17.37
CA GLU A 542 17.20 9.32 18.61
C GLU A 542 15.89 8.55 18.34
N LYS A 543 15.23 8.07 19.41
CA LYS A 543 13.91 7.40 19.32
C LYS A 543 12.80 8.33 18.85
N TRP A 544 12.96 9.63 19.12
CA TRP A 544 12.03 10.67 18.74
C TRP A 544 12.71 11.61 17.76
N HIS A 545 12.01 11.97 16.68
CA HIS A 545 12.54 12.89 15.67
C HIS A 545 11.88 14.27 15.80
N GLU A 546 12.67 15.28 16.15
CA GLU A 546 12.18 16.65 16.39
C GLU A 546 12.00 17.49 15.11
N GLY A 547 12.35 16.92 13.96
CA GLY A 547 12.24 17.55 12.64
C GLY A 547 13.43 18.42 12.27
N LYS A 548 13.54 18.73 10.97
CA LYS A 548 14.65 19.51 10.39
C LYS A 548 14.74 20.97 10.86
N HIS A 549 13.71 21.42 11.57
CA HIS A 549 13.65 22.76 12.14
C HIS A 549 13.85 22.75 13.66
N LYS A 550 14.34 21.63 14.23
CA LYS A 550 14.67 21.48 15.66
C LYS A 550 15.36 22.72 16.22
N GLY A 551 14.87 23.18 17.38
CA GLY A 551 15.41 24.34 18.09
C GLY A 551 15.17 25.71 17.42
N LYS A 552 14.67 25.76 16.17
CA LYS A 552 14.34 27.03 15.49
C LYS A 552 13.05 27.62 16.06
N LYS A 553 12.98 28.95 16.01
CA LYS A 553 11.84 29.75 16.47
C LYS A 553 11.48 30.78 15.41
N PRO A 554 10.23 30.79 14.93
CA PRO A 554 9.75 31.83 14.01
C PRO A 554 9.91 33.21 14.65
N ARG A 555 10.30 34.20 13.85
CA ARG A 555 10.57 35.58 14.32
C ARG A 555 9.39 36.53 14.09
N HIS A 556 8.33 36.06 13.45
CA HIS A 556 7.14 36.79 13.04
C HIS A 556 5.87 36.02 13.38
N GLU A 557 4.73 36.71 13.32
CA GLU A 557 3.41 36.05 13.35
C GLU A 557 3.25 35.15 12.11
N PRO A 558 2.45 34.07 12.18
CA PRO A 558 2.26 33.17 11.04
C PRO A 558 1.78 33.90 9.78
N ASP A 559 2.56 33.80 8.70
CA ASP A 559 2.25 34.34 7.37
C ASP A 559 2.39 33.23 6.30
N PRO A 560 1.49 32.22 6.33
CA PRO A 560 1.58 31.08 5.45
C PRO A 560 1.19 31.46 4.02
N ARG A 561 1.82 30.79 3.05
CA ARG A 561 1.44 30.85 1.63
C ARG A 561 0.13 30.10 1.39
N ALA A 562 -0.41 30.25 0.18
CA ALA A 562 -1.58 29.50 -0.25
C ALA A 562 -1.31 27.99 -0.14
N PHE A 563 -2.14 27.30 0.63
CA PHE A 563 -2.05 25.86 0.78
C PHE A 563 -2.46 25.16 -0.51
N GLY A 564 -1.68 24.17 -0.93
CA GLY A 564 -2.01 23.29 -2.03
C GLY A 564 -1.07 22.10 -2.06
N TYR A 565 -1.57 20.98 -2.59
CA TYR A 565 -0.71 19.89 -2.99
C TYR A 565 -0.20 20.15 -4.41
N GLU A 566 1.04 19.76 -4.66
CA GLU A 566 1.67 19.75 -5.97
C GLU A 566 2.00 18.32 -6.41
N GLU A 567 2.11 18.11 -7.71
CA GLU A 567 2.50 16.82 -8.27
C GLU A 567 3.96 16.53 -7.88
N PHE A 568 4.18 15.43 -7.17
CA PHE A 568 5.53 14.99 -6.80
C PHE A 568 6.17 14.20 -7.93
N TYR A 569 5.45 13.20 -8.43
CA TYR A 569 5.80 12.48 -9.67
C TYR A 569 4.59 11.75 -10.25
N ASP A 570 4.61 11.57 -11.57
CA ASP A 570 3.68 10.72 -12.30
C ASP A 570 4.44 9.59 -12.98
N THR A 571 3.98 8.36 -12.78
CA THR A 571 4.61 7.16 -13.37
C THR A 571 4.51 7.08 -14.90
N ARG A 572 3.68 7.91 -15.56
CA ARG A 572 3.49 7.99 -17.02
C ARG A 572 4.74 8.42 -17.78
N ASP A 573 5.29 9.55 -17.38
CA ASP A 573 6.36 10.26 -18.09
C ASP A 573 7.68 10.22 -17.28
N ASP A 574 7.79 9.21 -16.41
CA ASP A 574 8.90 9.02 -15.50
C ASP A 574 10.13 8.47 -16.22
N ASP A 575 11.17 9.29 -16.33
CA ASP A 575 12.42 8.97 -17.03
C ASP A 575 13.31 7.98 -16.27
N VAL A 576 13.09 7.81 -14.96
CA VAL A 576 13.80 6.85 -14.12
C VAL A 576 13.01 5.55 -13.99
N TYR A 577 11.74 5.61 -13.57
CA TYR A 577 10.92 4.41 -13.38
C TYR A 577 10.48 3.78 -14.69
N ARG A 578 10.27 4.54 -15.76
CA ARG A 578 9.93 4.04 -17.11
C ARG A 578 8.87 2.91 -17.09
N LEU A 579 7.83 3.09 -16.28
CA LEU A 579 6.74 2.13 -16.16
C LEU A 579 5.72 2.38 -17.28
N GLU A 580 5.69 1.49 -18.28
CA GLU A 580 4.67 1.57 -19.33
C GLU A 580 3.25 1.37 -18.77
N ASP A 581 3.13 0.47 -17.79
CA ASP A 581 1.95 0.24 -16.97
C ASP A 581 2.35 -0.34 -15.60
N LEU A 582 1.37 -0.60 -14.74
CA LEU A 582 1.58 -1.20 -13.41
C LEU A 582 1.40 -2.73 -13.40
N THR A 583 1.57 -3.40 -14.55
CA THR A 583 1.56 -4.87 -14.57
C THR A 583 2.78 -5.45 -13.87
N MET A 584 2.64 -6.68 -13.36
CA MET A 584 3.70 -7.38 -12.62
C MET A 584 5.02 -7.49 -13.39
N GLY A 585 4.98 -7.57 -14.72
CA GLY A 585 6.19 -7.60 -15.55
C GLY A 585 7.01 -6.31 -15.44
N ASN A 586 6.34 -5.15 -15.50
CA ASN A 586 6.96 -3.83 -15.42
C ASN A 586 7.40 -3.51 -13.99
N LEU A 587 6.59 -3.84 -12.98
CA LEU A 587 6.98 -3.71 -11.56
C LEU A 587 8.19 -4.59 -11.21
N LEU A 588 8.25 -5.81 -11.74
CA LEU A 588 9.40 -6.70 -11.54
C LEU A 588 10.66 -6.13 -12.22
N ASP A 589 10.53 -5.50 -13.38
CA ASP A 589 11.66 -4.83 -14.04
C ASP A 589 12.18 -3.66 -13.23
N LEU A 590 11.29 -2.79 -12.74
CA LEU A 590 11.65 -1.67 -11.87
C LEU A 590 12.34 -2.16 -10.60
N ALA A 591 11.78 -3.14 -9.90
CA ALA A 591 12.38 -3.72 -8.70
C ALA A 591 13.82 -4.20 -8.95
N ARG A 592 14.07 -4.88 -10.08
CA ARG A 592 15.44 -5.30 -10.45
C ARG A 592 16.37 -4.13 -10.68
N ARG A 593 15.94 -3.10 -11.42
CA ARG A 593 16.78 -1.92 -11.67
C ARG A 593 17.13 -1.19 -10.38
N ILE A 594 16.23 -1.19 -9.41
CA ILE A 594 16.50 -0.69 -8.06
C ILE A 594 17.49 -1.61 -7.31
N GLY A 595 17.31 -2.93 -7.44
CA GLY A 595 18.16 -3.94 -6.81
C GLY A 595 19.55 -4.12 -7.44
N ASP A 596 19.77 -3.71 -8.70
CA ASP A 596 21.04 -3.77 -9.42
C ASP A 596 22.05 -2.68 -8.94
N PHE A 597 21.88 -2.18 -7.72
CA PHE A 597 22.74 -1.20 -7.09
C PHE A 597 24.18 -1.70 -6.94
N VAL A 598 25.14 -0.87 -7.29
CA VAL A 598 26.58 -1.15 -7.19
C VAL A 598 27.20 -0.25 -6.11
N PRO A 599 27.68 -0.79 -4.97
CA PRO A 599 28.38 0.00 -3.94
C PRO A 599 29.67 0.64 -4.47
N GLU A 600 30.08 1.79 -3.93
CA GLU A 600 31.31 2.47 -4.36
C GLU A 600 32.58 1.61 -4.17
N GLU A 601 32.59 0.75 -3.15
CA GLU A 601 33.72 -0.13 -2.82
C GLU A 601 33.97 -1.21 -3.89
N ASP A 602 32.94 -1.59 -4.66
CA ASP A 602 33.02 -2.64 -5.68
C ASP A 602 33.47 -2.11 -7.06
N ILE A 603 33.65 -0.80 -7.21
CA ILE A 603 34.06 -0.13 -8.45
C ILE A 603 35.49 -0.53 -8.88
N ASP A 604 36.36 -0.93 -7.95
CA ASP A 604 37.75 -1.29 -8.23
C ASP A 604 37.96 -2.77 -8.63
N ALA A 605 36.92 -3.62 -8.57
CA ALA A 605 37.04 -5.06 -8.86
C ALA A 605 36.64 -5.47 -10.29
N SER A 606 35.94 -4.62 -11.05
CA SER A 606 35.30 -5.02 -12.32
C SER A 606 35.70 -4.22 -13.58
N ALA A 607 36.55 -3.20 -13.46
CA ALA A 607 36.88 -2.32 -14.59
C ALA A 607 38.06 -2.82 -15.45
N GLU A 608 37.83 -3.77 -16.35
CA GLU A 608 38.53 -3.74 -17.65
C GLU A 608 37.83 -2.69 -18.55
N PRO A 609 38.56 -1.74 -19.16
CA PRO A 609 37.96 -0.61 -19.85
C PRO A 609 37.32 -1.04 -21.17
N LYS A 610 35.98 -0.96 -21.26
CA LYS A 610 35.30 -0.84 -22.55
C LYS A 610 35.52 0.58 -23.09
N LEU A 611 36.40 0.70 -24.08
CA LEU A 611 36.51 1.87 -24.93
C LEU A 611 35.28 1.93 -25.84
N ASP A 612 34.24 2.66 -25.44
CA ASP A 612 33.23 3.16 -26.36
C ASP A 612 33.82 4.34 -27.13
N VAL A 613 34.26 4.08 -28.36
CA VAL A 613 34.39 5.12 -29.39
C VAL A 613 33.00 5.23 -30.00
N ARG A 614 32.28 6.30 -29.66
CA ARG A 614 31.17 6.78 -30.49
C ARG A 614 31.77 7.84 -31.41
N ASP A 615 31.75 7.52 -32.70
CA ASP A 615 31.96 8.46 -33.79
C ASP A 615 30.77 9.43 -33.76
N ASP A 616 31.02 10.68 -33.38
CA ASP A 616 30.11 11.79 -33.61
C ASP A 616 30.53 12.44 -34.94
N ASP A 617 29.85 12.08 -36.02
CA ASP A 617 29.91 12.81 -37.29
C ASP A 617 28.95 14.00 -37.22
N GLU A 618 29.56 15.19 -37.11
CA GLU A 618 29.26 16.46 -37.78
C GLU A 618 27.79 16.91 -37.96
N ALA A 619 27.48 18.04 -37.33
CA ALA A 619 26.80 19.14 -38.01
C ALA A 619 27.51 20.44 -37.64
N GLU A 620 28.33 20.93 -38.59
CA GLU A 620 28.99 22.22 -38.55
C GLU A 620 27.96 23.37 -38.60
N GLY A 621 28.27 24.42 -37.85
CA GLY A 621 27.60 25.72 -37.87
C GLY A 621 28.61 26.79 -37.44
N GLU A 622 29.47 27.18 -38.38
CA GLU A 622 30.14 28.49 -38.49
C GLU A 622 29.10 29.63 -38.35
N ASP A 623 29.37 30.87 -37.94
CA ASP A 623 30.51 31.63 -37.41
C ASP A 623 29.94 33.02 -36.99
N GLU A 624 30.78 33.81 -36.33
CA GLU A 624 30.80 35.28 -36.24
C GLU A 624 30.01 36.02 -35.16
N GLY A 625 30.76 36.83 -34.40
CA GLY A 625 30.33 38.16 -33.95
C GLY A 625 30.72 38.56 -32.52
N ASP A 626 31.87 39.23 -32.38
CA ASP A 626 32.09 40.54 -31.69
C ASP A 626 31.58 40.73 -30.24
N ASP A 627 32.22 41.44 -29.31
CA ASP A 627 33.49 42.16 -29.21
C ASP A 627 33.58 42.69 -27.74
N GLU A 628 34.78 43.15 -27.33
CA GLU A 628 35.01 44.21 -26.32
C GLU A 628 34.71 43.95 -24.82
N LEU A 629 35.43 44.49 -23.83
CA LEU A 629 36.76 45.05 -23.61
C LEU A 629 36.87 45.34 -22.08
N ASP A 630 38.05 45.79 -21.66
CA ASP A 630 38.41 46.44 -20.39
C ASP A 630 38.64 45.55 -19.14
N ASN A 631 39.87 45.28 -18.68
CA ASN A 631 41.05 46.13 -18.34
C ASN A 631 40.93 46.77 -16.94
N ASP A 632 41.78 46.36 -15.99
CA ASP A 632 42.78 47.27 -15.42
C ASP A 632 43.72 46.62 -14.39
N SER A 633 44.95 47.11 -14.47
CA SER A 633 46.21 46.77 -13.82
C SER A 633 46.49 47.58 -12.54
N GLU A 634 47.42 47.12 -11.70
CA GLU A 634 48.53 47.90 -11.06
C GLU A 634 49.27 46.98 -10.05
N GLU A 635 50.51 46.53 -10.31
CA GLU A 635 51.83 47.12 -10.00
C GLU A 635 52.23 47.23 -8.51
N SER A 636 53.23 46.43 -8.08
CA SER A 636 54.56 46.94 -7.63
C SER A 636 55.49 45.86 -7.03
N SER A 637 56.68 45.73 -7.63
CA SER A 637 58.06 45.67 -7.06
C SER A 637 58.29 44.93 -5.70
N SER A 638 59.19 43.93 -5.53
CA SER A 638 60.63 43.93 -5.83
C SER A 638 61.34 42.56 -5.63
N GLY A 639 62.30 42.28 -6.53
CA GLY A 639 63.57 41.54 -6.43
C GLY A 639 63.86 40.38 -5.45
N GLY A 640 64.30 39.23 -6.00
CA GLY A 640 65.47 38.51 -5.43
C GLY A 640 65.52 36.96 -5.41
N LYS A 641 65.93 36.36 -6.53
CA LYS A 641 66.78 35.13 -6.70
C LYS A 641 66.32 33.72 -6.21
N LYS A 642 66.17 32.85 -7.22
CA LYS A 642 66.54 31.41 -7.37
C LYS A 642 65.96 30.38 -6.36
N HIS A 643 65.11 29.46 -6.85
CA HIS A 643 65.35 27.99 -6.82
C HIS A 643 64.25 27.17 -7.56
N LYS A 644 64.71 26.21 -8.36
CA LYS A 644 64.08 24.99 -8.96
C LYS A 644 62.55 24.84 -9.04
N LYS A 645 62.05 24.75 -10.29
CA LYS A 645 60.75 24.18 -10.71
C LYS A 645 60.61 22.69 -10.32
N HIS A 646 59.59 22.38 -9.53
CA HIS A 646 58.82 21.13 -9.65
C HIS A 646 57.33 21.48 -9.68
N LYS A 647 56.72 21.55 -10.87
CA LYS A 647 55.26 21.74 -11.02
C LYS A 647 54.60 20.37 -11.14
N LYS A 648 53.85 20.01 -10.09
CA LYS A 648 53.04 18.79 -9.94
C LYS A 648 52.00 18.67 -11.06
N LYS A 649 51.88 17.46 -11.63
CA LYS A 649 50.69 16.97 -12.35
C LYS A 649 49.51 16.85 -11.36
N LYS A 650 48.70 17.89 -11.20
CA LYS A 650 47.40 17.84 -10.49
C LYS A 650 46.31 18.41 -11.40
N GLY A 651 45.80 17.59 -12.32
CA GLY A 651 44.71 18.01 -13.24
C GLY A 651 44.01 16.86 -13.96
N LYS A 652 44.68 15.73 -14.18
CA LYS A 652 44.08 14.53 -14.82
C LYS A 652 43.34 13.59 -13.85
N HIS A 653 43.75 13.53 -12.57
CA HIS A 653 43.08 12.68 -11.58
C HIS A 653 41.70 13.21 -11.18
N GLY A 654 41.55 14.52 -10.94
CA GLY A 654 40.27 15.12 -10.56
C GLY A 654 39.18 14.97 -11.63
N LYS A 655 39.52 15.12 -12.92
CA LYS A 655 38.55 14.91 -14.02
C LYS A 655 38.14 13.45 -14.20
N LYS A 656 39.06 12.49 -13.96
CA LYS A 656 38.74 11.05 -14.00
C LYS A 656 37.85 10.63 -12.82
N HIS A 657 38.12 11.14 -11.61
CA HIS A 657 37.28 10.86 -10.45
C HIS A 657 35.87 11.46 -10.62
N LYS A 658 35.75 12.70 -11.09
CA LYS A 658 34.43 13.32 -11.37
C LYS A 658 33.63 12.58 -12.45
N LYS A 659 34.29 12.11 -13.52
CA LYS A 659 33.64 11.30 -14.56
C LYS A 659 33.19 9.93 -14.02
N LYS A 660 34.03 9.25 -13.23
CA LYS A 660 33.68 7.98 -12.58
C LYS A 660 32.52 8.12 -11.60
N LYS A 661 32.51 9.19 -10.79
CA LYS A 661 31.39 9.48 -9.87
C LYS A 661 30.10 9.68 -10.67
N HIS A 662 30.11 10.54 -11.69
CA HIS A 662 28.95 10.76 -12.55
C HIS A 662 28.46 9.51 -13.32
N ASP A 663 29.36 8.62 -13.76
CA ASP A 663 28.98 7.36 -14.42
C ASP A 663 28.37 6.36 -13.42
N HIS A 664 28.84 6.32 -12.18
CA HIS A 664 28.30 5.51 -11.08
C HIS A 664 26.94 6.04 -10.56
N GLU A 665 26.81 7.36 -10.48
CA GLU A 665 25.56 8.03 -10.14
C GLU A 665 24.44 7.70 -11.13
N LYS A 666 24.77 7.54 -12.42
CA LYS A 666 23.82 7.08 -13.45
C LYS A 666 23.49 5.60 -13.36
N GLU A 667 24.42 4.78 -12.85
CA GLU A 667 24.22 3.33 -12.70
C GLU A 667 23.24 3.03 -11.55
N ASN A 668 23.25 3.85 -10.50
CA ASN A 668 22.42 3.70 -9.30
C ASN A 668 21.19 4.64 -9.25
N GLU A 669 20.90 5.38 -10.34
CA GLU A 669 19.84 6.40 -10.40
C GLU A 669 18.46 5.88 -9.95
N ALA A 670 18.14 4.62 -10.27
CA ALA A 670 16.88 4.00 -9.87
C ALA A 670 16.76 3.83 -8.34
N TRP A 671 17.85 3.47 -7.66
CA TRP A 671 17.89 3.33 -6.20
C TRP A 671 17.74 4.67 -5.49
N PHE A 672 18.54 5.67 -5.89
CA PHE A 672 18.47 7.01 -5.28
C PHE A 672 17.09 7.63 -5.48
N THR A 673 16.52 7.51 -6.68
CA THR A 673 15.17 8.00 -6.97
C THR A 673 14.11 7.26 -6.15
N PHE A 674 14.28 5.96 -5.94
CA PHE A 674 13.37 5.17 -5.11
C PHE A 674 13.38 5.63 -3.64
N ILE A 675 14.55 5.85 -3.04
CA ILE A 675 14.64 6.33 -1.65
C ILE A 675 14.16 7.77 -1.52
N HIS A 676 14.58 8.67 -2.41
CA HIS A 676 14.10 10.05 -2.43
C HIS A 676 12.56 10.12 -2.50
N ARG A 677 11.94 9.25 -3.29
CA ARG A 677 10.47 9.16 -3.37
C ARG A 677 9.85 8.53 -2.14
N ALA A 678 10.45 7.49 -1.59
CA ALA A 678 9.97 6.84 -0.38
C ALA A 678 9.85 7.82 0.79
N TYR A 679 10.83 8.71 0.93
CA TYR A 679 10.86 9.78 1.92
C TYR A 679 10.18 11.08 1.46
N VAL A 680 9.47 11.08 0.32
CA VAL A 680 8.74 12.25 -0.18
C VAL A 680 9.62 13.50 -0.23
N ALA A 681 10.84 13.38 -0.76
CA ALA A 681 11.84 14.45 -0.87
C ALA A 681 12.28 15.08 0.46
N THR A 682 12.10 14.40 1.60
CA THR A 682 12.61 14.90 2.88
C THR A 682 13.97 14.36 3.27
N MET A 683 14.54 13.43 2.49
CA MET A 683 15.94 13.00 2.62
C MET A 683 16.76 13.57 1.48
N GLU A 684 17.86 14.22 1.84
CA GLU A 684 18.81 14.77 0.86
C GLU A 684 19.68 13.66 0.28
N ARG A 685 20.27 13.91 -0.90
CA ARG A 685 21.06 12.89 -1.60
C ARG A 685 22.26 12.43 -0.78
N GLU A 686 22.94 13.36 -0.12
CA GLU A 686 24.08 13.07 0.74
C GLU A 686 23.71 12.09 1.87
N GLU A 687 22.52 12.24 2.46
CA GLU A 687 21.99 11.34 3.49
C GLU A 687 21.60 9.96 2.97
N ILE A 688 21.37 9.82 1.65
CA ILE A 688 21.12 8.53 1.00
C ILE A 688 22.43 7.83 0.62
N GLU A 689 23.50 8.60 0.39
CA GLU A 689 24.84 8.10 0.09
C GLU A 689 25.56 7.58 1.36
N GLU A 690 25.31 8.21 2.51
CA GLU A 690 25.77 7.78 3.85
C GLU A 690 25.01 6.56 4.38
#